data_AF-W8U4P3-F1
#
_entry.id   AF-W8U4P3-F1
#
_cell.length_a   1.000
_cell.length_b   1.000
_cell.length_c   1.000
_cell.angle_alpha   90.00
_cell.angle_beta   90.00
_cell.angle_gamma   90.00
#
_symmetry.space_group_name_H-M   'P 1'
#
loop_
_entity.id
_entity.type
_entity.pdbx_description
1 polymer ?
#
loop_
_entity_poly.entity_id
_entity_poly.type
_entity_poly.pdbx_seq_one_letter_code
_entity_poly.pdbx_strand_id
1 'polypeptide(L)'
;MDPSTIRCRQYKQSHYLLYCSIQKIKLRKLKERIVVTNVTDGDEMAELNLKQITDKLNAEFASDIRKLIFWYDASAEFSSDIDAIELENAQVLKQERDNQFKIKYFLEREDTSTNYLLYAPFPKPALKDNHLADTIRYSKEFFADRASLLAVDLGIDEKYKPVLQHYIKFFGSKERTQKFYELEIENFSKSIIETALMGVLCKTKIVSFEEIVRTVITDGDLEDNKYLAEFNKFDLLQPFWKMCEETFGYTDVSPTLSKMVYTLFATYTSKVIRIELPQAWKNYCAHKSGNIIAFLDSLMNSLIYKENFDALSDLVYSTLNGDAIFDKLNVNDYTELELFKKTDVFILKWMIDRLEGEDTAAKLNGHSIPELCKMRRKMHFGQMYYPHYYILENAYHIIMSSRFEPQKSSLDIWKSYVAKDYIVDQKYRYFYYHYDQLTSNSPYENVRDLVENIYTNRYLDPLSVAWNRSFLECKGDTGLIKQHEFYNKFIRHAKERIVVIISDALRFEVGQTLLKKLMSDEKCNASMNMMQSVLPSYTRFGMSALLPHKELTMSEDFKVLVDGKICDDLKTREQLLQSAVLNSRTVQFDDIKTMKIADLKEIFTGQDVVYVYHNQIDARGDKLNTENEVFSACEEAINEIHTMIKRLTSANNTRFIITADHGFIYKRDKLAESDKIGGFDKKDAFVGRRYVIANEAVAAEGIGSVTLGDILGNHDERVISVPIGSDIFKVAGGGQNFVHGGSSLQEMLIPVIDVKTSKAHTETKSVSIALVSLIHKITNLTTNLDFIQTEAVSDVNKETTYKVYFISGDNEKISNDNMYVADKKDEDASKRVFRLKFTFKNKKYDKSRKYYLVAYDEKNALEVLRHEVQMDLAFADDFGFNL
;
A
#
# COMPACT_ATOMS: atom_id res chain seq x y z
N MET A 1 45.41 4.81 -14.40
CA MET A 1 44.10 4.16 -14.63
C MET A 1 44.38 2.71 -14.99
N ASP A 2 43.81 1.78 -14.22
CA ASP A 2 44.09 0.35 -14.29
C ASP A 2 43.44 -0.31 -15.53
N PRO A 3 44.17 -1.12 -16.32
CA PRO A 3 43.62 -1.87 -17.46
C PRO A 3 42.41 -2.76 -17.13
N SER A 4 42.25 -3.17 -15.87
CA SER A 4 41.10 -3.94 -15.39
C SER A 4 39.79 -3.15 -15.43
N THR A 5 39.86 -1.83 -15.24
CA THR A 5 38.69 -0.94 -15.16
C THR A 5 38.16 -0.58 -16.56
N ILE A 6 39.04 -0.57 -17.56
CA ILE A 6 38.68 -0.32 -18.98
C ILE A 6 38.01 -1.56 -19.59
N ARG A 7 38.50 -2.77 -19.28
CA ARG A 7 37.84 -4.03 -19.69
C ARG A 7 36.46 -4.22 -19.05
N CYS A 8 36.28 -3.83 -17.79
CA CYS A 8 34.98 -3.94 -17.11
C CYS A 8 33.95 -2.94 -17.65
N ARG A 9 34.37 -1.71 -18.00
CA ARG A 9 33.50 -0.73 -18.68
C ARG A 9 33.13 -1.15 -20.10
N GLN A 10 34.07 -1.70 -20.87
CA GLN A 10 33.77 -2.23 -22.20
C GLN A 10 32.85 -3.45 -22.15
N TYR A 11 32.99 -4.35 -21.17
CA TYR A 11 32.07 -5.49 -21.01
C TYR A 11 30.66 -5.07 -20.61
N LYS A 12 30.50 -4.12 -19.67
CA LYS A 12 29.18 -3.61 -19.27
C LYS A 12 28.50 -2.80 -20.38
N GLN A 13 29.25 -2.01 -21.15
CA GLN A 13 28.71 -1.25 -22.27
C GLN A 13 28.34 -2.17 -23.45
N SER A 14 29.11 -3.24 -23.68
CA SER A 14 28.79 -4.27 -24.68
C SER A 14 27.57 -5.10 -24.30
N HIS A 15 27.41 -5.46 -23.02
CA HIS A 15 26.21 -6.16 -22.54
C HIS A 15 24.97 -5.25 -22.54
N TYR A 16 25.12 -3.97 -22.21
CA TYR A 16 24.01 -3.02 -22.28
C TYR A 16 23.59 -2.75 -23.74
N LEU A 17 24.54 -2.65 -24.67
CA LEU A 17 24.25 -2.52 -26.11
C LEU A 17 23.69 -3.82 -26.72
N LEU A 18 24.12 -4.99 -26.23
CA LEU A 18 23.55 -6.29 -26.62
C LEU A 18 22.14 -6.47 -26.05
N TYR A 19 21.89 -6.06 -24.80
CA TYR A 19 20.57 -6.09 -24.16
C TYR A 19 19.61 -5.08 -24.82
N CYS A 20 20.06 -3.86 -25.12
CA CYS A 20 19.28 -2.89 -25.88
C CYS A 20 19.07 -3.31 -27.34
N SER A 21 20.01 -4.01 -27.96
CA SER A 21 19.81 -4.60 -29.30
C SER A 21 18.85 -5.78 -29.26
N ILE A 22 18.89 -6.66 -28.25
CA ILE A 22 17.95 -7.76 -28.07
C ILE A 22 16.55 -7.24 -27.73
N GLN A 23 16.44 -6.20 -26.89
CA GLN A 23 15.18 -5.49 -26.60
C GLN A 23 14.66 -4.74 -27.83
N LYS A 24 15.52 -4.06 -28.60
CA LYS A 24 15.13 -3.44 -29.87
C LYS A 24 14.75 -4.47 -30.92
N ILE A 25 15.39 -5.64 -30.99
CA ILE A 25 15.01 -6.75 -31.88
C ILE A 25 13.73 -7.42 -31.40
N LYS A 26 13.49 -7.56 -30.09
CA LYS A 26 12.19 -8.01 -29.54
C LYS A 26 11.09 -6.99 -29.80
N LEU A 27 11.34 -5.69 -29.67
CA LEU A 27 10.39 -4.61 -29.96
C LEU A 27 10.19 -4.38 -31.46
N ARG A 28 11.20 -4.63 -32.31
CA ARG A 28 11.05 -4.65 -33.77
C ARG A 28 10.31 -5.91 -34.21
N LYS A 29 10.59 -7.09 -33.64
CA LYS A 29 9.79 -8.31 -33.90
C LYS A 29 8.37 -8.21 -33.33
N LEU A 30 8.15 -7.51 -32.22
CA LEU A 30 6.81 -7.18 -31.72
C LEU A 30 6.12 -6.14 -32.61
N LYS A 31 6.81 -5.08 -33.06
CA LYS A 31 6.22 -4.06 -33.95
C LYS A 31 6.04 -4.51 -35.39
N GLU A 32 6.92 -5.34 -35.93
CA GLU A 32 6.80 -5.97 -37.25
C GLU A 32 5.77 -7.10 -37.22
N ARG A 33 5.50 -7.74 -36.06
CA ARG A 33 4.29 -8.57 -35.87
C ARG A 33 3.02 -7.71 -35.72
N ILE A 34 3.03 -6.67 -34.89
CA ILE A 34 1.84 -5.82 -34.62
C ILE A 34 1.42 -4.97 -35.84
N VAL A 35 2.30 -4.70 -36.81
CA VAL A 35 1.96 -3.97 -38.05
C VAL A 35 1.60 -4.92 -39.21
N VAL A 36 1.78 -6.24 -39.07
CA VAL A 36 1.43 -7.23 -40.10
C VAL A 36 0.28 -8.17 -39.69
N THR A 37 -0.08 -8.27 -38.42
CA THR A 37 -1.20 -9.12 -37.97
C THR A 37 -2.21 -8.31 -37.17
N ASN A 38 -3.04 -7.54 -37.87
CA ASN A 38 -4.30 -7.05 -37.32
C ASN A 38 -5.39 -7.38 -38.34
N VAL A 39 -6.29 -8.28 -37.92
CA VAL A 39 -7.56 -8.65 -38.59
C VAL A 39 -7.39 -9.56 -39.83
N THR A 40 -6.94 -10.82 -39.67
CA THR A 40 -7.16 -11.89 -40.68
C THR A 40 -6.99 -13.34 -40.19
N ASP A 41 -6.18 -13.62 -39.16
CA ASP A 41 -5.75 -15.02 -38.88
C ASP A 41 -6.84 -15.98 -38.39
N GLY A 42 -7.98 -15.48 -37.91
CA GLY A 42 -9.11 -16.31 -37.45
C GLY A 42 -9.97 -16.87 -38.58
N ASP A 43 -10.03 -16.18 -39.72
CA ASP A 43 -10.70 -16.69 -40.93
C ASP A 43 -9.81 -17.75 -41.61
N GLU A 44 -8.48 -17.54 -41.67
CA GLU A 44 -7.52 -18.47 -42.30
C GLU A 44 -7.48 -19.88 -41.67
N MET A 45 -7.79 -20.04 -40.38
CA MET A 45 -7.57 -21.29 -39.64
C MET A 45 -8.79 -22.23 -39.61
N ALA A 46 -10.00 -21.67 -39.51
CA ALA A 46 -11.23 -22.43 -39.82
C ALA A 46 -11.29 -22.77 -41.33
N GLU A 47 -10.76 -21.88 -42.18
CA GLU A 47 -10.46 -22.18 -43.57
C GLU A 47 -9.43 -23.31 -43.70
N LEU A 48 -8.44 -23.47 -42.81
CA LEU A 48 -7.42 -24.53 -42.89
C LEU A 48 -7.99 -25.94 -42.69
N ASN A 49 -8.95 -26.13 -41.77
CA ASN A 49 -9.67 -27.40 -41.60
C ASN A 49 -10.47 -27.76 -42.86
N LEU A 50 -11.17 -26.77 -43.42
CA LEU A 50 -11.96 -26.94 -44.64
C LEU A 50 -11.04 -27.16 -45.85
N LYS A 51 -9.90 -26.47 -45.91
CA LYS A 51 -8.89 -26.55 -46.95
C LYS A 51 -8.20 -27.91 -46.95
N GLN A 52 -7.86 -28.48 -45.80
CA GLN A 52 -7.34 -29.85 -45.74
C GLN A 52 -8.35 -30.90 -46.25
N ILE A 53 -9.64 -30.73 -45.92
CA ILE A 53 -10.71 -31.56 -46.48
C ILE A 53 -10.80 -31.34 -48.00
N THR A 54 -10.79 -30.09 -48.44
CA THR A 54 -10.89 -29.68 -49.85
C THR A 54 -9.71 -30.20 -50.67
N ASP A 55 -8.48 -30.06 -50.18
CA ASP A 55 -7.24 -30.54 -50.82
C ASP A 55 -7.26 -32.07 -50.97
N LYS A 56 -7.69 -32.80 -49.92
CA LYS A 56 -7.86 -34.26 -49.99
C LYS A 56 -8.92 -34.65 -51.01
N LEU A 57 -10.06 -33.98 -51.02
CA LEU A 57 -11.13 -34.23 -51.98
C LEU A 57 -10.68 -33.92 -53.41
N ASN A 58 -10.00 -32.80 -53.64
CA ASN A 58 -9.46 -32.42 -54.94
C ASN A 58 -8.40 -33.41 -55.44
N ALA A 59 -7.53 -33.90 -54.56
CA ALA A 59 -6.59 -34.98 -54.90
C ALA A 59 -7.33 -36.26 -55.34
N GLU A 60 -8.46 -36.59 -54.71
CA GLU A 60 -9.30 -37.71 -55.13
C GLU A 60 -9.96 -37.45 -56.49
N PHE A 61 -10.33 -36.21 -56.81
CA PHE A 61 -10.98 -35.85 -58.09
C PHE A 61 -10.01 -35.55 -59.26
N ALA A 62 -8.70 -35.61 -59.04
CA ALA A 62 -7.68 -35.27 -60.04
C ALA A 62 -7.55 -36.25 -61.25
N SER A 63 -8.47 -37.20 -61.42
CA SER A 63 -8.42 -38.22 -62.48
C SER A 63 -9.44 -37.95 -63.58
N ASP A 64 -9.10 -38.30 -64.83
CA ASP A 64 -10.00 -38.19 -65.99
C ASP A 64 -11.13 -39.23 -66.02
N ILE A 65 -11.13 -40.18 -65.08
CA ILE A 65 -12.21 -41.16 -64.93
C ILE A 65 -13.25 -40.60 -63.95
N ARG A 66 -14.53 -40.68 -64.33
CA ARG A 66 -15.64 -40.24 -63.45
C ARG A 66 -15.56 -40.87 -62.06
N LYS A 67 -15.61 -40.05 -61.02
CA LYS A 67 -15.60 -40.42 -59.61
C LYS A 67 -16.82 -39.86 -58.89
N LEU A 68 -17.44 -40.75 -58.12
CA LEU A 68 -18.44 -40.41 -57.12
C LEU A 68 -17.80 -40.64 -55.75
N ILE A 69 -17.92 -39.66 -54.86
CA ILE A 69 -17.43 -39.76 -53.49
C ILE A 69 -18.59 -39.53 -52.53
N PHE A 70 -18.86 -40.47 -51.65
CA PHE A 70 -19.91 -40.38 -50.64
C PHE A 70 -19.33 -39.97 -49.29
N TRP A 71 -19.82 -38.86 -48.73
CA TRP A 71 -19.51 -38.41 -47.39
C TRP A 71 -20.77 -38.43 -46.52
N TYR A 72 -20.86 -39.47 -45.69
CA TYR A 72 -21.89 -39.60 -44.66
C TYR A 72 -21.41 -38.97 -43.36
N ASP A 73 -21.84 -37.73 -43.11
CA ASP A 73 -21.57 -36.99 -41.89
C ASP A 73 -22.65 -37.32 -40.86
N ALA A 74 -22.41 -38.39 -40.09
CA ALA A 74 -23.38 -38.95 -39.15
C ALA A 74 -23.90 -37.94 -38.12
N SER A 75 -23.05 -37.00 -37.71
CA SER A 75 -23.35 -35.98 -36.70
C SER A 75 -23.73 -34.62 -37.30
N ALA A 76 -23.76 -34.51 -38.64
CA ALA A 76 -23.97 -33.26 -39.38
C ALA A 76 -22.98 -32.13 -38.99
N GLU A 77 -21.76 -32.49 -38.57
CA GLU A 77 -20.73 -31.58 -38.08
C GLU A 77 -20.35 -30.51 -39.13
N PHE A 78 -20.37 -30.85 -40.41
CA PHE A 78 -19.93 -30.00 -41.53
C PHE A 78 -21.08 -29.41 -42.35
N SER A 79 -22.32 -29.54 -41.87
CA SER A 79 -23.52 -29.16 -42.63
C SER A 79 -23.60 -27.66 -42.93
N SER A 80 -23.04 -26.82 -42.06
CA SER A 80 -22.90 -25.38 -42.25
C SER A 80 -21.73 -24.99 -43.15
N ASP A 81 -20.76 -25.88 -43.33
CA ASP A 81 -19.47 -25.58 -43.95
C ASP A 81 -19.37 -26.15 -45.37
N ILE A 82 -20.20 -27.14 -45.72
CA ILE A 82 -20.18 -27.85 -47.00
C ILE A 82 -20.34 -26.93 -48.22
N ASP A 83 -21.07 -25.82 -48.08
CA ASP A 83 -21.27 -24.85 -49.17
C ASP A 83 -20.03 -23.99 -49.46
N ALA A 84 -19.06 -23.97 -48.54
CA ALA A 84 -17.80 -23.25 -48.70
C ALA A 84 -16.68 -24.12 -49.31
N ILE A 85 -16.93 -25.40 -49.60
CA ILE A 85 -15.93 -26.29 -50.23
C ILE A 85 -15.86 -26.01 -51.73
N GLU A 86 -14.71 -25.56 -52.20
CA GLU A 86 -14.42 -25.34 -53.62
C GLU A 86 -13.71 -26.55 -54.24
N LEU A 87 -14.44 -27.33 -55.04
CA LEU A 87 -13.90 -28.50 -55.75
C LEU A 87 -13.50 -28.12 -57.19
N GLU A 88 -12.26 -28.45 -57.59
CA GLU A 88 -11.72 -28.07 -58.91
C GLU A 88 -12.33 -28.86 -60.07
N ASN A 89 -12.57 -30.16 -59.86
CA ASN A 89 -13.03 -31.10 -60.90
C ASN A 89 -14.26 -31.91 -60.45
N ALA A 90 -15.08 -31.38 -59.54
CA ALA A 90 -16.28 -32.03 -59.05
C ALA A 90 -17.34 -31.03 -58.59
N GLN A 91 -18.59 -31.48 -58.47
CA GLN A 91 -19.69 -30.69 -57.90
C GLN A 91 -20.15 -31.30 -56.58
N VAL A 92 -20.59 -30.46 -55.65
CA VAL A 92 -21.21 -30.90 -54.39
C VAL A 92 -22.69 -31.20 -54.63
N LEU A 93 -23.13 -32.41 -54.32
CA LEU A 93 -24.52 -32.83 -54.36
C LEU A 93 -25.00 -33.18 -52.94
N LYS A 94 -25.90 -32.36 -52.39
CA LYS A 94 -26.48 -32.58 -51.06
C LYS A 94 -27.55 -33.68 -51.11
N GLN A 95 -27.35 -34.72 -50.33
CA GLN A 95 -28.29 -35.82 -50.16
C GLN A 95 -29.24 -35.53 -49.00
N GLU A 96 -30.55 -35.73 -49.22
CA GLU A 96 -31.59 -35.71 -48.20
C GLU A 96 -32.01 -37.15 -47.87
N ARG A 97 -32.67 -37.37 -46.72
CA ARG A 97 -32.97 -38.75 -46.26
C ARG A 97 -33.93 -39.50 -47.19
N ASP A 98 -34.83 -38.78 -47.84
CA ASP A 98 -35.94 -39.29 -48.65
C ASP A 98 -35.75 -39.14 -50.17
N ASN A 99 -34.61 -38.60 -50.63
CA ASN A 99 -34.36 -38.35 -52.05
C ASN A 99 -33.41 -39.38 -52.74
N GLN A 100 -33.10 -40.49 -52.08
CA GLN A 100 -32.12 -41.48 -52.55
C GLN A 100 -32.40 -42.00 -53.97
N PHE A 101 -33.66 -42.30 -54.30
CA PHE A 101 -34.02 -42.79 -55.63
C PHE A 101 -33.85 -41.72 -56.71
N LYS A 102 -34.19 -40.47 -56.40
CA LYS A 102 -34.00 -39.32 -57.30
C LYS A 102 -32.52 -39.11 -57.58
N ILE A 103 -31.68 -39.15 -56.54
CA ILE A 103 -30.22 -39.03 -56.67
C ILE A 103 -29.66 -40.18 -57.51
N LYS A 104 -30.13 -41.41 -57.29
CA LYS A 104 -29.70 -42.56 -58.08
C LYS A 104 -30.04 -42.37 -59.56
N TYR A 105 -31.28 -42.00 -59.87
CA TYR A 105 -31.69 -41.75 -61.24
C TYR A 105 -30.84 -40.65 -61.88
N PHE A 106 -30.62 -39.54 -61.18
CA PHE A 106 -29.78 -38.44 -61.63
C PHE A 106 -28.36 -38.90 -61.97
N LEU A 107 -27.68 -39.60 -61.05
CA LEU A 107 -26.29 -40.04 -61.23
C LEU A 107 -26.11 -41.18 -62.25
N GLU A 108 -27.12 -42.02 -62.46
CA GLU A 108 -27.00 -43.21 -63.32
C GLU A 108 -27.58 -42.98 -64.73
N ARG A 109 -28.46 -41.98 -64.91
CA ARG A 109 -29.21 -41.76 -66.16
C ARG A 109 -29.14 -40.35 -66.71
N GLU A 110 -29.03 -39.32 -65.86
CA GLU A 110 -29.07 -37.92 -66.32
C GLU A 110 -27.66 -37.35 -66.49
N ASP A 111 -26.83 -37.39 -65.45
CA ASP A 111 -25.43 -36.95 -65.52
C ASP A 111 -24.47 -38.10 -65.23
N THR A 112 -24.01 -38.72 -66.31
CA THR A 112 -23.08 -39.87 -66.27
C THR A 112 -21.63 -39.48 -66.53
N SER A 113 -21.31 -38.18 -66.62
CA SER A 113 -19.96 -37.68 -66.95
C SER A 113 -19.32 -36.88 -65.82
N THR A 114 -20.10 -36.13 -65.06
CA THR A 114 -19.58 -35.23 -64.01
C THR A 114 -19.20 -35.99 -62.74
N ASN A 115 -18.14 -35.54 -62.07
CA ASN A 115 -17.72 -36.01 -60.75
C ASN A 115 -18.57 -35.35 -59.66
N TYR A 116 -18.97 -36.12 -58.65
CA TYR A 116 -19.77 -35.60 -57.54
C TYR A 116 -19.21 -35.99 -56.18
N LEU A 117 -19.19 -35.02 -55.26
CA LEU A 117 -19.17 -35.25 -53.82
C LEU A 117 -20.61 -35.29 -53.32
N LEU A 118 -21.08 -36.47 -52.95
CA LEU A 118 -22.36 -36.68 -52.31
C LEU A 118 -22.23 -36.46 -50.80
N TYR A 119 -22.73 -35.32 -50.31
CA TYR A 119 -22.72 -34.99 -48.89
C TYR A 119 -24.07 -35.29 -48.24
N ALA A 120 -24.08 -36.14 -47.22
CA ALA A 120 -25.26 -36.51 -46.46
C ALA A 120 -25.06 -36.15 -44.98
N PRO A 121 -25.80 -35.16 -44.42
CA PRO A 121 -25.70 -34.76 -43.01
C PRO A 121 -26.47 -35.72 -42.09
N PHE A 122 -26.27 -37.03 -42.27
CA PHE A 122 -26.88 -38.10 -41.49
C PHE A 122 -26.11 -39.42 -41.68
N PRO A 123 -26.27 -40.40 -40.77
CA PRO A 123 -25.57 -41.68 -40.88
C PRO A 123 -25.98 -42.45 -42.13
N LYS A 124 -25.02 -43.19 -42.71
CA LYS A 124 -25.24 -44.10 -43.82
C LYS A 124 -26.41 -45.06 -43.52
N PRO A 125 -27.45 -45.12 -44.37
CA PRO A 125 -28.58 -46.02 -44.13
C PRO A 125 -28.14 -47.50 -44.15
N ALA A 126 -28.85 -48.35 -43.41
CA ALA A 126 -28.65 -49.79 -43.44
C ALA A 126 -28.86 -50.34 -44.87
N LEU A 127 -28.18 -51.43 -45.23
CA LEU A 127 -28.17 -51.95 -46.61
C LEU A 127 -29.56 -52.14 -47.22
N LYS A 128 -30.51 -52.66 -46.43
CA LYS A 128 -31.90 -52.89 -46.85
C LYS A 128 -32.68 -51.60 -47.17
N ASP A 129 -32.25 -50.47 -46.62
CA ASP A 129 -32.91 -49.16 -46.70
C ASP A 129 -32.08 -48.16 -47.55
N ASN A 130 -30.97 -48.61 -48.16
CA ASN A 130 -30.04 -47.79 -48.91
C ASN A 130 -30.16 -48.06 -50.42
N HIS A 131 -30.94 -47.23 -51.11
CA HIS A 131 -31.15 -47.37 -52.56
C HIS A 131 -29.89 -47.07 -53.37
N LEU A 132 -28.93 -46.37 -52.78
CA LEU A 132 -27.64 -46.01 -53.37
C LEU A 132 -26.54 -47.04 -53.04
N ALA A 133 -26.84 -48.15 -52.35
CA ALA A 133 -25.82 -49.11 -51.90
C ALA A 133 -24.96 -49.71 -53.03
N ASP A 134 -25.57 -49.96 -54.19
CA ASP A 134 -24.88 -50.41 -55.40
C ASP A 134 -24.03 -49.30 -56.02
N THR A 135 -24.55 -48.06 -56.06
CA THR A 135 -23.78 -46.87 -56.46
C THR A 135 -22.58 -46.64 -55.55
N ILE A 136 -22.76 -46.77 -54.23
CA ILE A 136 -21.68 -46.65 -53.24
C ILE A 136 -20.60 -47.70 -53.48
N ARG A 137 -20.98 -48.94 -53.82
CA ARG A 137 -20.07 -50.08 -53.96
C ARG A 137 -19.01 -49.89 -55.05
N TYR A 138 -19.34 -49.22 -56.16
CA TYR A 138 -18.35 -48.93 -57.22
C TYR A 138 -17.70 -47.55 -57.07
N SER A 139 -18.17 -46.75 -56.10
CA SER A 139 -17.67 -45.41 -55.79
C SER A 139 -16.65 -45.42 -54.63
N LYS A 140 -16.29 -44.24 -54.12
CA LYS A 140 -15.43 -44.11 -52.93
C LYS A 140 -16.20 -43.48 -51.76
N GLU A 141 -15.90 -43.92 -50.54
CA GLU A 141 -16.40 -43.27 -49.33
C GLU A 141 -15.33 -42.35 -48.75
N PHE A 142 -15.76 -41.17 -48.29
CA PHE A 142 -14.93 -40.18 -47.61
C PHE A 142 -15.39 -40.03 -46.16
N PHE A 143 -14.42 -39.97 -45.25
CA PHE A 143 -14.65 -39.82 -43.82
C PHE A 143 -13.80 -38.66 -43.31
N ALA A 144 -14.48 -37.67 -42.72
CA ALA A 144 -13.87 -36.62 -41.94
C ALA A 144 -14.71 -36.40 -40.69
N ASP A 145 -14.07 -36.43 -39.53
CA ASP A 145 -14.65 -36.05 -38.25
C ASP A 145 -13.90 -34.82 -37.70
N ARG A 146 -14.63 -33.87 -37.13
CA ARG A 146 -14.07 -32.58 -36.71
C ARG A 146 -13.03 -32.75 -35.59
N ALA A 147 -13.20 -33.75 -34.73
CA ALA A 147 -12.22 -34.06 -33.67
C ALA A 147 -10.85 -34.46 -34.22
N SER A 148 -10.80 -35.22 -35.33
CA SER A 148 -9.53 -35.60 -35.99
C SER A 148 -8.81 -34.42 -36.59
N LEU A 149 -9.55 -33.50 -37.21
CA LEU A 149 -8.95 -32.32 -37.83
C LEU A 149 -8.41 -31.38 -36.74
N LEU A 150 -9.20 -31.13 -35.69
CA LEU A 150 -8.74 -30.39 -34.51
C LEU A 150 -7.50 -31.04 -33.88
N ALA A 151 -7.46 -32.37 -33.80
CA ALA A 151 -6.31 -33.07 -33.23
C ALA A 151 -5.04 -32.85 -34.06
N VAL A 152 -5.14 -32.94 -35.38
CA VAL A 152 -4.01 -32.69 -36.30
C VAL A 152 -3.57 -31.23 -36.22
N ASP A 153 -4.51 -30.29 -36.27
CA ASP A 153 -4.23 -28.85 -36.29
C ASP A 153 -3.59 -28.35 -35.00
N LEU A 154 -4.05 -28.84 -33.85
CA LEU A 154 -3.51 -28.49 -32.54
C LEU A 154 -2.27 -29.31 -32.17
N GLY A 155 -1.85 -30.26 -33.01
CA GLY A 155 -0.76 -31.20 -32.67
C GLY A 155 -1.09 -32.10 -31.47
N ILE A 156 -2.37 -32.39 -31.25
CA ILE A 156 -2.85 -33.27 -30.18
C ILE A 156 -2.64 -34.72 -30.61
N ASP A 157 -1.93 -35.48 -29.78
CA ASP A 157 -1.74 -36.92 -29.93
C ASP A 157 -3.08 -37.66 -30.09
N GLU A 158 -3.15 -38.58 -31.06
CA GLU A 158 -4.34 -39.37 -31.41
C GLU A 158 -5.00 -40.03 -30.18
N LYS A 159 -4.22 -40.38 -29.15
CA LYS A 159 -4.77 -40.95 -27.90
C LYS A 159 -5.74 -40.02 -27.15
N TYR A 160 -5.68 -38.71 -27.39
CA TYR A 160 -6.59 -37.73 -26.80
C TYR A 160 -7.74 -37.32 -27.72
N LYS A 161 -7.80 -37.83 -28.96
CA LYS A 161 -8.94 -37.65 -29.87
C LYS A 161 -10.30 -37.97 -29.20
N PRO A 162 -10.45 -39.04 -28.39
CA PRO A 162 -11.72 -39.31 -27.71
C PRO A 162 -12.15 -38.19 -26.76
N VAL A 163 -11.20 -37.44 -26.18
CA VAL A 163 -11.50 -36.30 -25.30
C VAL A 163 -12.06 -35.13 -26.12
N LEU A 164 -11.45 -34.82 -27.28
CA LEU A 164 -11.97 -33.81 -28.20
C LEU A 164 -13.35 -34.17 -28.73
N GLN A 165 -13.57 -35.45 -29.07
CA GLN A 165 -14.86 -35.94 -29.53
C GLN A 165 -15.94 -35.81 -28.46
N HIS A 166 -15.60 -36.08 -27.19
CA HIS A 166 -16.53 -35.88 -26.07
C HIS A 166 -16.97 -34.41 -25.96
N TYR A 167 -16.04 -33.46 -26.12
CA TYR A 167 -16.31 -32.03 -26.01
C TYR A 167 -16.60 -31.34 -27.37
N ILE A 168 -16.95 -32.10 -28.42
CA ILE A 168 -17.06 -31.56 -29.79
C ILE A 168 -18.09 -30.42 -29.92
N LYS A 169 -19.13 -30.43 -29.07
CA LYS A 169 -20.15 -29.37 -28.96
C LYS A 169 -19.55 -28.00 -28.64
N PHE A 170 -18.47 -27.95 -27.84
CA PHE A 170 -17.77 -26.71 -27.53
C PHE A 170 -17.19 -26.08 -28.81
N PHE A 171 -16.54 -26.91 -29.64
CA PHE A 171 -15.87 -26.51 -30.88
C PHE A 171 -16.83 -26.22 -32.04
N GLY A 172 -18.14 -26.39 -31.85
CA GLY A 172 -19.16 -25.95 -32.82
C GLY A 172 -19.25 -24.42 -32.99
N SER A 173 -18.64 -23.63 -32.09
CA SER A 173 -18.57 -22.17 -32.20
C SER A 173 -17.20 -21.72 -32.70
N LYS A 174 -17.15 -21.04 -33.85
CA LYS A 174 -15.91 -20.48 -34.41
C LYS A 174 -15.18 -19.59 -33.39
N GLU A 175 -15.92 -18.77 -32.65
CA GLU A 175 -15.33 -17.88 -31.63
C GLU A 175 -14.66 -18.65 -30.48
N ARG A 176 -15.30 -19.71 -29.95
CA ARG A 176 -14.71 -20.51 -28.85
C ARG A 176 -13.51 -21.31 -29.33
N THR A 177 -13.61 -21.89 -30.52
CA THR A 177 -12.51 -22.60 -31.17
C THR A 177 -11.31 -21.67 -31.32
N GLN A 178 -11.51 -20.46 -31.83
CA GLN A 178 -10.46 -19.46 -31.97
C GLN A 178 -9.80 -19.11 -30.63
N LYS A 179 -10.61 -18.82 -29.60
CA LYS A 179 -10.08 -18.53 -28.25
C LYS A 179 -9.30 -19.70 -27.64
N PHE A 180 -9.65 -20.94 -27.99
CA PHE A 180 -8.88 -22.11 -27.55
C PHE A 180 -7.50 -22.15 -28.23
N TYR A 181 -7.42 -21.84 -29.53
CA TYR A 181 -6.14 -21.73 -30.24
C TYR A 181 -5.24 -20.63 -29.68
N GLU A 182 -5.82 -19.48 -29.31
CA GLU A 182 -5.11 -18.33 -28.72
C GLU A 182 -4.43 -18.64 -27.38
N LEU A 183 -4.76 -19.77 -26.72
CA LEU A 183 -4.09 -20.21 -25.50
C LEU A 183 -2.70 -20.81 -25.75
N GLU A 184 -2.30 -21.05 -27.00
CA GLU A 184 -0.96 -21.52 -27.41
C GLU A 184 -0.43 -22.70 -26.58
N ILE A 185 -1.27 -23.73 -26.38
CA ILE A 185 -0.94 -24.89 -25.54
C ILE A 185 0.07 -25.78 -26.23
N GLU A 186 1.25 -25.94 -25.63
CA GLU A 186 2.32 -26.78 -26.19
C GLU A 186 2.16 -28.28 -25.88
N ASN A 187 1.57 -28.62 -24.72
CA ASN A 187 1.49 -29.99 -24.23
C ASN A 187 0.06 -30.35 -23.82
N PHE A 188 -0.51 -31.36 -24.45
CA PHE A 188 -1.88 -31.77 -24.19
C PHE A 188 -1.98 -33.00 -23.28
N SER A 189 -2.95 -32.95 -22.39
CA SER A 189 -3.48 -34.07 -21.61
C SER A 189 -4.99 -33.85 -21.43
N LYS A 190 -5.72 -34.88 -21.00
CA LYS A 190 -7.16 -34.73 -20.72
C LYS A 190 -7.44 -33.54 -19.78
N SER A 191 -6.70 -33.44 -18.68
CA SER A 191 -6.86 -32.36 -17.69
C SER A 191 -6.48 -30.98 -18.26
N ILE A 192 -5.43 -30.89 -19.08
CA ILE A 192 -5.04 -29.61 -19.72
C ILE A 192 -6.10 -29.16 -20.72
N ILE A 193 -6.65 -30.09 -21.52
CA ILE A 193 -7.75 -29.79 -22.44
C ILE A 193 -8.96 -29.27 -21.65
N GLU A 194 -9.40 -29.99 -20.61
CA GLU A 194 -10.53 -29.57 -19.76
C GLU A 194 -10.29 -28.21 -19.10
N THR A 195 -9.07 -27.96 -18.60
CA THR A 195 -8.66 -26.66 -18.05
C THR A 195 -8.75 -25.56 -19.10
N ALA A 196 -8.26 -25.79 -20.31
CA ALA A 196 -8.29 -24.81 -21.39
C ALA A 196 -9.72 -24.50 -21.84
N LEU A 197 -10.58 -25.51 -21.96
CA LEU A 197 -12.00 -25.33 -22.27
C LEU A 197 -12.70 -24.47 -21.21
N MET A 198 -12.50 -24.79 -19.93
CA MET A 198 -13.02 -23.96 -18.83
C MET A 198 -12.43 -22.56 -18.84
N GLY A 199 -11.14 -22.41 -19.16
CA GLY A 199 -10.46 -21.12 -19.28
C GLY A 199 -11.09 -20.23 -20.35
N VAL A 200 -11.41 -20.77 -21.52
CA VAL A 200 -12.12 -20.03 -22.58
C VAL A 200 -13.51 -19.56 -22.11
N LEU A 201 -14.26 -20.42 -21.40
CA LEU A 201 -15.58 -20.07 -20.86
C LEU A 201 -15.49 -18.99 -19.77
N CYS A 202 -14.46 -19.05 -18.93
CA CYS A 202 -14.14 -18.04 -17.92
C CYS A 202 -13.40 -16.82 -18.50
N LYS A 203 -13.08 -16.81 -19.80
CA LYS A 203 -12.31 -15.75 -20.48
C LYS A 203 -10.94 -15.50 -19.85
N THR A 204 -10.30 -16.54 -19.33
CA THR A 204 -8.94 -16.45 -18.78
C THR A 204 -7.92 -16.38 -19.92
N LYS A 205 -6.84 -15.62 -19.71
CA LYS A 205 -5.74 -15.49 -20.69
C LYS A 205 -4.69 -16.58 -20.58
N ILE A 206 -4.72 -17.34 -19.49
CA ILE A 206 -3.76 -18.41 -19.20
C ILE A 206 -4.51 -19.69 -18.87
N VAL A 207 -3.90 -20.82 -19.20
CA VAL A 207 -4.40 -22.14 -18.84
C VAL A 207 -3.99 -22.46 -17.41
N SER A 208 -4.81 -22.03 -16.45
CA SER A 208 -4.58 -22.23 -15.02
C SER A 208 -5.90 -22.54 -14.32
N PHE A 209 -5.98 -23.71 -13.70
CA PHE A 209 -7.16 -24.09 -12.93
C PHE A 209 -7.39 -23.17 -11.73
N GLU A 210 -6.33 -22.72 -11.06
CA GLU A 210 -6.44 -21.74 -9.99
C GLU A 210 -7.03 -20.42 -10.51
N GLU A 211 -6.65 -19.96 -11.70
CA GLU A 211 -7.23 -18.73 -12.27
C GLU A 211 -8.71 -18.90 -12.61
N ILE A 212 -9.09 -20.07 -13.14
CA ILE A 212 -10.50 -20.41 -13.40
C ILE A 212 -11.30 -20.37 -12.10
N VAL A 213 -10.79 -20.99 -11.03
CA VAL A 213 -11.46 -20.97 -9.72
C VAL A 213 -11.58 -19.55 -9.17
N ARG A 214 -10.54 -18.70 -9.32
CA ARG A 214 -10.66 -17.28 -8.95
C ARG A 214 -11.81 -16.62 -9.69
N THR A 215 -11.85 -16.70 -11.02
CA THR A 215 -12.92 -16.10 -11.82
C THR A 215 -14.29 -16.63 -11.41
N VAL A 216 -14.42 -17.95 -11.18
CA VAL A 216 -15.70 -18.58 -10.82
C VAL A 216 -16.21 -18.07 -9.48
N ILE A 217 -15.35 -17.91 -8.47
CA ILE A 217 -15.75 -17.46 -7.11
C ILE A 217 -15.80 -15.94 -6.94
N THR A 218 -15.20 -15.16 -7.84
CA THR A 218 -15.15 -13.68 -7.73
C THR A 218 -16.02 -12.93 -8.73
N ASP A 219 -16.27 -13.46 -9.93
CA ASP A 219 -17.07 -12.82 -10.99
C ASP A 219 -18.46 -13.48 -11.20
N GLY A 220 -18.75 -14.57 -10.48
CA GLY A 220 -20.06 -15.22 -10.47
C GLY A 220 -20.70 -15.22 -9.07
N ASP A 221 -22.03 -15.35 -9.02
CA ASP A 221 -22.75 -15.64 -7.77
C ASP A 221 -22.39 -17.05 -7.26
N LEU A 222 -22.32 -17.27 -5.95
CA LEU A 222 -21.91 -18.57 -5.40
C LEU A 222 -23.01 -19.64 -5.45
N GLU A 223 -24.28 -19.23 -5.49
CA GLU A 223 -25.44 -20.12 -5.58
C GLU A 223 -25.87 -20.27 -7.04
N ASP A 224 -26.15 -19.15 -7.73
CA ASP A 224 -26.59 -19.11 -9.13
C ASP A 224 -25.44 -18.75 -10.09
N ASN A 225 -24.42 -19.60 -10.12
CA ASN A 225 -23.18 -19.30 -10.85
C ASN A 225 -23.29 -19.48 -12.37
N LYS A 226 -23.16 -18.39 -13.12
CA LYS A 226 -23.18 -18.39 -14.60
C LYS A 226 -22.12 -19.31 -15.23
N TYR A 227 -20.94 -19.45 -14.61
CA TYR A 227 -19.88 -20.30 -15.14
C TYR A 227 -20.16 -21.78 -14.93
N LEU A 228 -20.68 -22.17 -13.76
CA LEU A 228 -21.10 -23.56 -13.53
C LEU A 228 -22.24 -23.97 -14.48
N ALA A 229 -23.17 -23.05 -14.78
CA ALA A 229 -24.21 -23.30 -15.78
C ALA A 229 -23.62 -23.51 -17.18
N GLU A 230 -22.62 -22.72 -17.59
CA GLU A 230 -21.88 -22.93 -18.85
C GLU A 230 -21.09 -24.24 -18.84
N PHE A 231 -20.39 -24.57 -17.75
CA PHE A 231 -19.67 -25.84 -17.62
C PHE A 231 -20.61 -27.03 -17.78
N ASN A 232 -21.81 -26.96 -17.22
CA ASN A 232 -22.83 -28.00 -17.38
C ASN A 232 -23.31 -28.14 -18.84
N LYS A 233 -23.40 -27.04 -19.61
CA LYS A 233 -23.80 -27.10 -21.04
C LYS A 233 -22.81 -27.85 -21.92
N PHE A 234 -21.55 -27.95 -21.50
CA PHE A 234 -20.45 -28.58 -22.23
C PHE A 234 -19.85 -29.78 -21.49
N ASP A 235 -20.57 -30.38 -20.53
CA ASP A 235 -20.15 -31.56 -19.77
C ASP A 235 -18.85 -31.37 -18.94
N LEU A 236 -18.47 -30.13 -18.63
CA LEU A 236 -17.27 -29.76 -17.87
C LEU A 236 -17.50 -29.64 -16.35
N LEU A 237 -18.76 -29.72 -15.89
CA LEU A 237 -19.08 -29.54 -14.46
C LEU A 237 -18.46 -30.62 -13.57
N GLN A 238 -18.52 -31.88 -13.99
CA GLN A 238 -17.90 -33.00 -13.26
C GLN A 238 -16.36 -32.90 -13.25
N PRO A 239 -15.68 -32.66 -14.39
CA PRO A 239 -14.26 -32.34 -14.41
C PRO A 239 -13.86 -31.19 -13.48
N PHE A 240 -14.63 -30.10 -13.45
CA PHE A 240 -14.37 -28.96 -12.57
C PHE A 240 -14.31 -29.40 -11.09
N TRP A 241 -15.34 -30.09 -10.60
CA TRP A 241 -15.38 -30.53 -9.20
C TRP A 241 -14.29 -31.55 -8.87
N LYS A 242 -13.99 -32.45 -9.81
CA LYS A 242 -12.88 -33.38 -9.66
C LYS A 242 -11.54 -32.65 -9.52
N MET A 243 -11.32 -31.60 -10.31
CA MET A 243 -10.13 -30.77 -10.21
C MET A 243 -10.11 -29.95 -8.90
N CYS A 244 -11.27 -29.53 -8.37
CA CYS A 244 -11.37 -28.93 -7.03
C CYS A 244 -10.96 -29.93 -5.94
N GLU A 245 -11.37 -31.19 -6.03
CA GLU A 245 -10.95 -32.26 -5.12
C GLU A 245 -9.44 -32.48 -5.22
N GLU A 246 -8.89 -32.64 -6.42
CA GLU A 246 -7.45 -32.88 -6.63
C GLU A 246 -6.59 -31.70 -6.16
N THR A 247 -7.05 -30.47 -6.41
CA THR A 247 -6.27 -29.24 -6.12
C THR A 247 -6.43 -28.78 -4.67
N PHE A 248 -7.65 -28.78 -4.12
CA PHE A 248 -7.96 -28.20 -2.81
C PHE A 248 -8.37 -29.24 -1.78
N GLY A 249 -8.52 -30.51 -2.16
CA GLY A 249 -8.99 -31.56 -1.25
C GLY A 249 -10.46 -31.38 -0.85
N TYR A 250 -11.23 -30.63 -1.64
CA TYR A 250 -12.65 -30.38 -1.39
C TYR A 250 -13.49 -31.55 -1.89
N THR A 251 -14.14 -32.25 -0.96
CA THR A 251 -15.02 -33.40 -1.24
C THR A 251 -16.39 -33.18 -0.60
N ASP A 252 -17.46 -33.30 -1.38
CA ASP A 252 -18.84 -33.22 -0.91
C ASP A 252 -19.74 -34.09 -1.81
N VAL A 253 -20.79 -34.67 -1.23
CA VAL A 253 -21.77 -35.50 -1.97
C VAL A 253 -22.58 -34.65 -2.97
N SER A 254 -22.79 -33.38 -2.64
CA SER A 254 -23.47 -32.38 -3.47
C SER A 254 -22.64 -31.09 -3.46
N PRO A 255 -21.56 -31.03 -4.27
CA PRO A 255 -20.61 -29.93 -4.22
C PRO A 255 -21.26 -28.61 -4.65
N THR A 256 -21.00 -27.56 -3.87
CA THR A 256 -21.39 -26.18 -4.14
C THR A 256 -20.18 -25.25 -3.98
N LEU A 257 -20.22 -24.05 -4.59
CA LEU A 257 -19.14 -23.08 -4.45
C LEU A 257 -19.08 -22.50 -3.04
N SER A 258 -20.24 -22.24 -2.42
CA SER A 258 -20.33 -21.75 -1.04
C SER A 258 -19.57 -22.64 -0.07
N LYS A 259 -19.85 -23.96 -0.07
CA LYS A 259 -19.14 -24.92 0.77
C LYS A 259 -17.65 -25.02 0.42
N MET A 260 -17.29 -24.92 -0.87
CA MET A 260 -15.88 -24.90 -1.29
C MET A 260 -15.16 -23.70 -0.69
N VAL A 261 -15.73 -22.50 -0.78
CA VAL A 261 -15.17 -21.27 -0.20
C VAL A 261 -15.04 -21.41 1.32
N TYR A 262 -16.05 -21.97 2.01
CA TYR A 262 -15.95 -22.26 3.45
C TYR A 262 -14.77 -23.18 3.75
N THR A 263 -14.57 -24.23 2.94
CA THR A 263 -13.44 -25.14 3.06
C THR A 263 -12.09 -24.46 2.88
N LEU A 264 -11.96 -23.55 1.92
CA LEU A 264 -10.72 -22.78 1.74
C LEU A 264 -10.37 -21.98 3.01
N PHE A 265 -11.31 -21.17 3.49
CA PHE A 265 -11.08 -20.29 4.64
C PHE A 265 -10.94 -21.06 5.96
N ALA A 266 -11.76 -22.09 6.21
CA ALA A 266 -11.68 -22.90 7.41
C ALA A 266 -10.35 -23.67 7.48
N THR A 267 -9.91 -24.25 6.36
CA THR A 267 -8.62 -24.96 6.30
C THR A 267 -7.45 -24.02 6.54
N TYR A 268 -7.43 -22.83 5.93
CA TYR A 268 -6.37 -21.85 6.19
C TYR A 268 -6.40 -21.49 7.68
N THR A 269 -7.56 -21.09 8.21
CA THR A 269 -7.70 -20.71 9.63
C THR A 269 -7.13 -21.78 10.56
N SER A 270 -7.46 -23.07 10.33
CA SER A 270 -6.99 -24.19 11.15
C SER A 270 -5.48 -24.40 11.16
N LYS A 271 -4.74 -23.84 10.19
CA LYS A 271 -3.27 -23.96 10.07
C LYS A 271 -2.51 -22.75 10.61
N VAL A 272 -3.21 -21.64 10.86
CA VAL A 272 -2.61 -20.42 11.42
C VAL A 272 -2.86 -20.33 12.91
N ILE A 273 -4.09 -20.63 13.34
CA ILE A 273 -4.43 -20.57 14.75
C ILE A 273 -3.71 -21.68 15.53
N ARG A 274 -3.52 -21.46 16.84
CA ARG A 274 -2.71 -22.35 17.70
C ARG A 274 -3.51 -23.40 18.47
N ILE A 275 -4.78 -23.54 18.12
CA ILE A 275 -5.74 -24.42 18.77
C ILE A 275 -6.56 -25.17 17.72
N GLU A 276 -7.26 -26.22 18.14
CA GLU A 276 -8.21 -26.88 17.26
C GLU A 276 -9.45 -26.01 17.03
N LEU A 277 -9.94 -26.00 15.78
CA LEU A 277 -11.21 -25.36 15.45
C LEU A 277 -12.39 -26.13 16.05
N PRO A 278 -13.47 -25.41 16.45
CA PRO A 278 -14.73 -26.06 16.81
C PRO A 278 -15.26 -26.95 15.69
N GLN A 279 -16.00 -28.00 16.06
CA GLN A 279 -16.48 -29.02 15.12
C GLN A 279 -17.20 -28.44 13.89
N ALA A 280 -17.98 -27.36 14.09
CA ALA A 280 -18.70 -26.67 13.01
C ALA A 280 -17.78 -26.20 11.88
N TRP A 281 -16.57 -25.72 12.19
CA TRP A 281 -15.58 -25.32 11.19
C TRP A 281 -14.67 -26.48 10.77
N LYS A 282 -14.36 -27.39 11.71
CA LYS A 282 -13.54 -28.58 11.46
C LYS A 282 -14.13 -29.45 10.33
N ASN A 283 -15.45 -29.50 10.20
CA ASN A 283 -16.16 -30.19 9.12
C ASN A 283 -15.82 -29.68 7.72
N TYR A 284 -15.34 -28.44 7.61
CA TYR A 284 -14.94 -27.83 6.34
C TYR A 284 -13.43 -27.94 6.08
N CYS A 285 -12.63 -28.51 6.99
CA CYS A 285 -11.18 -28.61 6.79
C CYS A 285 -10.81 -29.68 5.75
N ALA A 286 -9.97 -29.32 4.79
CA ALA A 286 -9.43 -30.21 3.76
C ALA A 286 -7.94 -30.53 3.99
N HIS A 287 -7.49 -31.63 3.39
CA HIS A 287 -6.13 -32.14 3.56
C HIS A 287 -5.07 -31.42 2.68
N LYS A 288 -5.47 -30.76 1.58
CA LYS A 288 -4.56 -30.00 0.69
C LYS A 288 -4.31 -28.57 1.18
N SER A 289 -3.97 -28.41 2.46
CA SER A 289 -3.87 -27.09 3.09
C SER A 289 -2.83 -26.17 2.45
N GLY A 290 -1.73 -26.71 1.92
CA GLY A 290 -0.69 -25.92 1.28
C GLY A 290 -1.17 -25.25 -0.01
N ASN A 291 -2.00 -25.95 -0.80
CA ASN A 291 -2.62 -25.38 -2.01
C ASN A 291 -3.60 -24.28 -1.64
N ILE A 292 -4.43 -24.52 -0.63
CA ILE A 292 -5.42 -23.57 -0.13
C ILE A 292 -4.77 -22.28 0.37
N ILE A 293 -3.73 -22.38 1.21
CA ILE A 293 -3.01 -21.21 1.73
C ILE A 293 -2.37 -20.44 0.59
N ALA A 294 -1.68 -21.12 -0.34
CA ALA A 294 -1.06 -20.45 -1.48
C ALA A 294 -2.08 -19.77 -2.41
N PHE A 295 -3.26 -20.35 -2.58
CA PHE A 295 -4.35 -19.78 -3.35
C PHE A 295 -4.94 -18.52 -2.69
N LEU A 296 -5.31 -18.61 -1.41
CA LEU A 296 -5.91 -17.49 -0.69
C LEU A 296 -4.91 -16.35 -0.46
N ASP A 297 -3.65 -16.63 -0.13
CA ASP A 297 -2.62 -15.57 -0.02
C ASP A 297 -2.46 -14.83 -1.34
N SER A 298 -2.53 -15.57 -2.44
CA SER A 298 -2.39 -14.98 -3.77
C SER A 298 -3.65 -14.24 -4.23
N LEU A 299 -4.82 -14.52 -3.65
CA LEU A 299 -6.05 -13.76 -3.86
C LEU A 299 -6.05 -12.48 -3.02
N MET A 300 -5.76 -12.63 -1.72
CA MET A 300 -5.65 -11.57 -0.71
C MET A 300 -4.64 -10.48 -1.12
N ASN A 301 -3.44 -10.90 -1.56
CA ASN A 301 -2.36 -9.99 -1.94
C ASN A 301 -2.41 -9.55 -3.42
N SER A 302 -3.52 -9.76 -4.13
CA SER A 302 -3.67 -9.31 -5.53
C SER A 302 -4.31 -7.93 -5.59
N LEU A 303 -3.68 -6.99 -6.31
CA LEU A 303 -4.29 -5.68 -6.59
C LEU A 303 -5.62 -5.75 -7.34
N ILE A 304 -5.88 -6.85 -8.07
CA ILE A 304 -7.10 -7.05 -8.85
C ILE A 304 -8.20 -7.68 -7.99
N TYR A 305 -7.85 -8.64 -7.14
CA TYR A 305 -8.83 -9.48 -6.42
C TYR A 305 -9.00 -9.12 -4.94
N LYS A 306 -8.27 -8.12 -4.42
CA LYS A 306 -8.29 -7.73 -3.01
C LYS A 306 -9.71 -7.54 -2.47
N GLU A 307 -10.52 -6.75 -3.17
CA GLU A 307 -11.89 -6.43 -2.73
C GLU A 307 -12.81 -7.66 -2.80
N ASN A 308 -12.62 -8.54 -3.78
CA ASN A 308 -13.37 -9.80 -3.84
C ASN A 308 -12.99 -10.73 -2.68
N PHE A 309 -11.71 -10.78 -2.30
CA PHE A 309 -11.26 -11.52 -1.13
C PHE A 309 -11.94 -11.00 0.15
N ASP A 310 -12.04 -9.67 0.32
CA ASP A 310 -12.70 -9.05 1.46
C ASP A 310 -14.17 -9.47 1.56
N ALA A 311 -14.89 -9.48 0.43
CA ALA A 311 -16.28 -9.91 0.37
C ALA A 311 -16.45 -11.40 0.73
N LEU A 312 -15.58 -12.29 0.21
CA LEU A 312 -15.60 -13.72 0.53
C LEU A 312 -15.25 -13.98 2.00
N SER A 313 -14.28 -13.23 2.54
CA SER A 313 -13.90 -13.27 3.95
C SER A 313 -15.08 -12.94 4.86
N ASP A 314 -15.78 -11.84 4.59
CA ASP A 314 -16.96 -11.42 5.34
C ASP A 314 -18.11 -12.42 5.25
N LEU A 315 -18.35 -12.97 4.05
CA LEU A 315 -19.35 -14.00 3.82
C LEU A 315 -19.09 -15.25 4.66
N VAL A 316 -17.87 -15.78 4.61
CA VAL A 316 -17.49 -16.99 5.37
C VAL A 316 -17.62 -16.72 6.86
N TYR A 317 -17.06 -15.60 7.33
CA TYR A 317 -17.09 -15.24 8.74
C TYR A 317 -18.52 -15.17 9.27
N SER A 318 -19.42 -14.52 8.53
CA SER A 318 -20.82 -14.37 8.92
C SER A 318 -21.58 -15.69 8.87
N THR A 319 -21.42 -16.46 7.79
CA THR A 319 -22.18 -17.70 7.57
C THR A 319 -21.82 -18.78 8.58
N LEU A 320 -20.54 -18.89 8.91
CA LEU A 320 -20.07 -19.88 9.89
C LEU A 320 -20.11 -19.38 11.33
N ASN A 321 -20.85 -18.28 11.59
CA ASN A 321 -21.02 -17.66 12.90
C ASN A 321 -19.70 -17.39 13.62
N GLY A 322 -18.79 -16.72 12.92
CA GLY A 322 -17.44 -16.41 13.38
C GLY A 322 -17.42 -15.69 14.72
N ASP A 323 -18.33 -14.74 14.98
CA ASP A 323 -18.38 -14.02 16.26
C ASP A 323 -18.51 -15.01 17.44
N ALA A 324 -19.46 -15.95 17.39
CA ALA A 324 -19.66 -16.94 18.45
C ALA A 324 -18.49 -17.89 18.70
N ILE A 325 -17.60 -18.04 17.71
CA ILE A 325 -16.41 -18.88 17.80
C ILE A 325 -15.26 -18.05 18.35
N PHE A 326 -14.90 -16.97 17.66
CA PHE A 326 -13.76 -16.12 18.03
C PHE A 326 -13.95 -15.45 19.39
N ASP A 327 -15.19 -15.15 19.82
CA ASP A 327 -15.49 -14.67 21.17
C ASP A 327 -15.06 -15.65 22.28
N LYS A 328 -15.04 -16.95 22.00
CA LYS A 328 -14.65 -18.00 22.96
C LYS A 328 -13.16 -18.35 22.90
N LEU A 329 -12.49 -17.94 21.83
CA LEU A 329 -11.07 -18.20 21.65
C LEU A 329 -10.25 -17.16 22.41
N ASN A 330 -9.05 -17.55 22.85
CA ASN A 330 -8.12 -16.57 23.38
C ASN A 330 -7.51 -15.80 22.21
N VAL A 331 -7.53 -14.46 22.27
CA VAL A 331 -6.95 -13.57 21.24
C VAL A 331 -5.49 -13.94 20.92
N ASN A 332 -4.75 -14.46 21.90
CA ASN A 332 -3.39 -14.95 21.74
C ASN A 332 -3.25 -16.06 20.66
N ASP A 333 -4.29 -16.88 20.48
CA ASP A 333 -4.25 -18.06 19.61
C ASP A 333 -4.37 -17.73 18.13
N TYR A 334 -4.82 -16.52 17.79
CA TYR A 334 -5.08 -16.09 16.40
C TYR A 334 -4.46 -14.73 16.05
N THR A 335 -3.48 -14.28 16.82
CA THR A 335 -2.70 -13.03 16.60
C THR A 335 -2.23 -12.82 15.15
N GLU A 336 -1.78 -13.90 14.50
CA GLU A 336 -1.20 -13.91 13.16
C GLU A 336 -2.25 -14.10 12.05
N LEU A 337 -3.53 -14.29 12.40
CA LEU A 337 -4.60 -14.52 11.44
C LEU A 337 -4.98 -13.20 10.75
N GLU A 338 -4.84 -13.15 9.43
CA GLU A 338 -5.18 -11.98 8.60
C GLU A 338 -6.34 -12.22 7.63
N LEU A 339 -7.02 -13.36 7.74
CA LEU A 339 -8.12 -13.71 6.86
C LEU A 339 -9.39 -12.91 7.10
N PHE A 340 -9.63 -12.42 8.32
CA PHE A 340 -10.90 -11.79 8.71
C PHE A 340 -10.69 -10.44 9.37
N LYS A 341 -11.42 -9.41 8.92
CA LYS A 341 -11.38 -8.06 9.51
C LYS A 341 -11.75 -8.04 11.00
N LYS A 342 -12.58 -8.98 11.45
CA LYS A 342 -13.03 -9.12 12.85
C LYS A 342 -11.89 -9.54 13.78
N THR A 343 -10.86 -10.20 13.26
CA THR A 343 -9.65 -10.50 14.03
C THR A 343 -9.00 -9.22 14.57
N ASP A 344 -8.87 -8.19 13.73
CA ASP A 344 -8.35 -6.88 14.15
C ASP A 344 -9.24 -6.25 15.22
N VAL A 345 -10.57 -6.36 15.11
CA VAL A 345 -11.50 -5.84 16.13
C VAL A 345 -11.23 -6.45 17.50
N PHE A 346 -11.04 -7.76 17.60
CA PHE A 346 -10.72 -8.41 18.88
C PHE A 346 -9.35 -8.02 19.42
N ILE A 347 -8.34 -7.90 18.55
CA ILE A 347 -7.00 -7.47 18.95
C ILE A 347 -7.03 -6.01 19.44
N LEU A 348 -7.74 -5.12 18.75
CA LEU A 348 -7.95 -3.74 19.16
C LEU A 348 -8.67 -3.66 20.51
N LYS A 349 -9.75 -4.43 20.70
CA LYS A 349 -10.47 -4.51 21.98
C LYS A 349 -9.56 -4.99 23.11
N TRP A 350 -8.77 -6.03 22.88
CA TRP A 350 -7.80 -6.50 23.87
C TRP A 350 -6.80 -5.40 24.26
N MET A 351 -6.28 -4.64 23.29
CA MET A 351 -5.35 -3.55 23.57
C MET A 351 -6.02 -2.40 24.32
N ILE A 352 -7.27 -2.04 23.96
CA ILE A 352 -8.07 -1.05 24.69
C ILE A 352 -8.21 -1.48 26.14
N ASP A 353 -8.69 -2.70 26.40
CA ASP A 353 -8.89 -3.24 27.76
C ASP A 353 -7.59 -3.25 28.59
N ARG A 354 -6.42 -3.48 27.95
CA ARG A 354 -5.12 -3.43 28.63
C ARG A 354 -4.69 -2.00 28.95
N LEU A 355 -4.87 -1.07 28.02
CA LEU A 355 -4.51 0.34 28.23
C LEU A 355 -5.42 1.02 29.24
N GLU A 356 -6.73 0.74 29.22
CA GLU A 356 -7.68 1.22 30.24
C GLU A 356 -7.30 0.74 31.65
N GLY A 357 -6.75 -0.48 31.77
CA GLY A 357 -6.23 -1.03 33.01
C GLY A 357 -4.79 -0.60 33.36
N GLU A 358 -4.18 0.32 32.60
CA GLU A 358 -2.76 0.72 32.70
C GLU A 358 -1.77 -0.48 32.62
N ASP A 359 -2.18 -1.63 32.05
CA ASP A 359 -1.36 -2.84 31.92
C ASP A 359 -0.49 -2.79 30.65
N THR A 360 0.56 -1.97 30.71
CA THR A 360 1.53 -1.80 29.62
C THR A 360 2.53 -2.96 29.51
N ALA A 361 2.58 -3.85 30.50
CA ALA A 361 3.42 -5.05 30.48
C ALA A 361 2.76 -6.21 29.71
N ALA A 362 1.46 -6.11 29.43
CA ALA A 362 0.71 -7.10 28.67
C ALA A 362 1.37 -7.43 27.33
N LYS A 363 1.41 -8.72 27.01
CA LYS A 363 1.89 -9.23 25.73
C LYS A 363 0.89 -10.18 25.13
N LEU A 364 0.80 -10.13 23.81
CA LEU A 364 0.00 -11.05 23.02
C LEU A 364 0.94 -11.74 22.05
N ASN A 365 1.07 -13.06 22.18
CA ASN A 365 2.03 -13.87 21.44
C ASN A 365 3.48 -13.34 21.57
N GLY A 366 3.86 -12.89 22.76
CA GLY A 366 5.19 -12.34 23.03
C GLY A 366 5.42 -10.91 22.52
N HIS A 367 4.47 -10.33 21.77
CA HIS A 367 4.53 -8.96 21.28
C HIS A 367 3.92 -7.98 22.29
N SER A 368 4.62 -6.86 22.53
CA SER A 368 4.07 -5.69 23.22
C SER A 368 3.02 -4.98 22.36
N ILE A 369 2.21 -4.10 22.99
CA ILE A 369 1.19 -3.31 22.29
C ILE A 369 1.76 -2.53 21.08
N PRO A 370 2.90 -1.80 21.18
CA PRO A 370 3.48 -1.13 20.02
C PRO A 370 3.96 -2.09 18.91
N GLU A 371 4.47 -3.26 19.28
CA GLU A 371 4.89 -4.28 18.30
C GLU A 371 3.70 -4.88 17.56
N LEU A 372 2.60 -5.17 18.27
CA LEU A 372 1.33 -5.59 17.68
C LEU A 372 0.79 -4.55 16.71
N CYS A 373 0.75 -3.28 17.12
CA CYS A 373 0.30 -2.18 16.27
C CYS A 373 1.12 -2.12 14.97
N LYS A 374 2.45 -2.22 15.06
CA LYS A 374 3.34 -2.23 13.88
C LYS A 374 3.13 -3.45 12.99
N MET A 375 2.96 -4.64 13.58
CA MET A 375 2.74 -5.87 12.84
C MET A 375 1.39 -5.85 12.11
N ARG A 376 0.29 -5.57 12.82
CA ARG A 376 -1.06 -5.59 12.25
C ARG A 376 -1.29 -4.54 11.19
N ARG A 377 -0.70 -3.34 11.30
CA ARG A 377 -0.75 -2.31 10.24
C ARG A 377 -0.18 -2.77 8.90
N LYS A 378 0.71 -3.78 8.90
CA LYS A 378 1.33 -4.33 7.68
C LYS A 378 0.59 -5.55 7.10
N MET A 379 -0.40 -6.08 7.82
CA MET A 379 -1.24 -7.19 7.36
C MET A 379 -2.35 -6.68 6.44
N HIS A 380 -3.06 -7.59 5.78
CA HIS A 380 -4.05 -7.29 4.75
C HIS A 380 -5.10 -6.22 5.14
N PHE A 381 -5.74 -6.35 6.32
CA PHE A 381 -6.72 -5.38 6.84
C PHE A 381 -6.07 -4.21 7.60
N GLY A 382 -4.75 -4.16 7.70
CA GLY A 382 -4.02 -3.14 8.45
C GLY A 382 -4.30 -1.71 8.00
N GLN A 383 -4.54 -1.51 6.69
CA GLN A 383 -4.89 -0.20 6.14
C GLN A 383 -6.27 0.29 6.62
N MET A 384 -7.23 -0.62 6.79
CA MET A 384 -8.58 -0.30 7.29
C MET A 384 -8.54 0.17 8.73
N TYR A 385 -7.68 -0.46 9.55
CA TYR A 385 -7.52 -0.14 10.98
C TYR A 385 -6.30 0.75 11.28
N TYR A 386 -5.73 1.38 10.26
CA TYR A 386 -4.51 2.17 10.37
C TYR A 386 -4.58 3.24 11.48
N PRO A 387 -5.58 4.15 11.51
CA PRO A 387 -5.68 5.16 12.58
C PRO A 387 -5.89 4.51 13.96
N HIS A 388 -6.65 3.42 14.05
CA HIS A 388 -6.92 2.70 15.31
C HIS A 388 -5.62 2.19 15.97
N TYR A 389 -4.73 1.59 15.18
CA TYR A 389 -3.44 1.12 15.68
C TYR A 389 -2.50 2.27 16.09
N TYR A 390 -2.55 3.40 15.40
CA TYR A 390 -1.76 4.57 15.82
C TYR A 390 -2.29 5.21 17.09
N ILE A 391 -3.61 5.30 17.27
CA ILE A 391 -4.23 5.80 18.51
C ILE A 391 -3.70 4.99 19.70
N LEU A 392 -3.76 3.65 19.63
CA LEU A 392 -3.35 2.79 20.73
C LEU A 392 -1.83 2.77 20.96
N GLU A 393 -1.01 2.81 19.91
CA GLU A 393 0.44 2.94 20.05
C GLU A 393 0.83 4.26 20.73
N ASN A 394 0.19 5.38 20.36
CA ASN A 394 0.48 6.67 20.97
C ASN A 394 -0.05 6.76 22.41
N ALA A 395 -1.25 6.22 22.68
CA ALA A 395 -1.80 6.11 24.03
C ALA A 395 -0.87 5.31 24.96
N TYR A 396 -0.36 4.17 24.49
CA TYR A 396 0.63 3.37 25.23
C TYR A 396 1.83 4.21 25.68
N HIS A 397 2.41 5.01 24.78
CA HIS A 397 3.58 5.83 25.12
C HIS A 397 3.27 6.94 26.12
N ILE A 398 2.05 7.51 26.08
CA ILE A 398 1.61 8.52 27.05
C ILE A 398 1.37 7.86 28.41
N ILE A 399 0.73 6.69 28.46
CA ILE A 399 0.49 5.96 29.70
C ILE A 399 1.81 5.55 30.37
N MET A 400 2.82 5.16 29.58
CA MET A 400 4.18 4.89 30.07
C MET A 400 4.86 6.11 30.72
N SER A 401 4.39 7.33 30.43
CA SER A 401 4.87 8.57 31.02
C SER A 401 4.13 8.96 32.32
N SER A 402 3.23 8.11 32.82
CA SER A 402 2.44 8.35 34.05
C SER A 402 3.28 8.63 35.31
N ARG A 403 4.54 8.19 35.34
CA ARG A 403 5.51 8.44 36.42
C ARG A 403 6.57 9.46 36.04
N PHE A 404 6.24 10.37 35.12
CA PHE A 404 7.15 11.43 34.70
C PHE A 404 7.50 12.34 35.88
N GLU A 405 8.79 12.64 36.02
CA GLU A 405 9.30 13.60 36.99
C GLU A 405 10.23 14.59 36.28
N PRO A 406 9.92 15.90 36.30
CA PRO A 406 10.75 16.90 35.66
C PRO A 406 12.09 17.07 36.42
N GLN A 407 13.12 17.51 35.69
CA GLN A 407 14.35 17.98 36.32
C GLN A 407 14.11 19.27 37.12
N LYS A 408 15.09 19.71 37.92
CA LYS A 408 14.92 20.84 38.86
C LYS A 408 15.41 22.19 38.34
N SER A 409 16.52 22.22 37.59
CA SER A 409 17.09 23.46 37.07
C SER A 409 16.62 23.72 35.64
N SER A 410 16.48 24.99 35.24
CA SER A 410 16.08 25.37 33.88
C SER A 410 16.97 24.71 32.83
N LEU A 411 18.29 24.72 33.05
CA LEU A 411 19.28 24.09 32.18
C LEU A 411 19.06 22.58 32.01
N ASP A 412 18.81 21.87 33.10
CA ASP A 412 18.60 20.41 33.06
C ASP A 412 17.23 20.05 32.49
N ILE A 413 16.20 20.86 32.77
CA ILE A 413 14.85 20.68 32.25
C ILE A 413 14.85 20.76 30.72
N TRP A 414 15.34 21.85 30.12
CA TRP A 414 15.28 21.98 28.66
C TRP A 414 16.18 20.95 27.97
N LYS A 415 17.34 20.59 28.57
CA LYS A 415 18.21 19.53 28.03
C LYS A 415 17.52 18.18 28.03
N SER A 416 16.86 17.82 29.13
CA SER A 416 16.08 16.57 29.23
C SER A 416 14.93 16.57 28.23
N TYR A 417 14.22 17.69 28.10
CA TYR A 417 13.12 17.83 27.15
C TYR A 417 13.56 17.64 25.70
N VAL A 418 14.63 18.34 25.27
CA VAL A 418 15.21 18.20 23.92
C VAL A 418 15.66 16.77 23.65
N ALA A 419 16.28 16.12 24.65
CA ALA A 419 16.83 14.78 24.49
C ALA A 419 15.74 13.70 24.40
N LYS A 420 14.68 13.80 25.22
CA LYS A 420 13.70 12.71 25.35
C LYS A 420 12.28 13.16 25.71
N ASP A 421 12.07 14.18 26.55
CA ASP A 421 10.72 14.40 27.11
C ASP A 421 9.75 15.05 26.10
N TYR A 422 10.25 15.68 25.04
CA TYR A 422 9.42 16.18 23.91
C TYR A 422 8.59 15.07 23.26
N ILE A 423 8.99 13.79 23.42
CA ILE A 423 8.28 12.66 22.84
C ILE A 423 6.86 12.56 23.39
N VAL A 424 6.61 12.94 24.64
CA VAL A 424 5.25 12.85 25.24
C VAL A 424 4.30 13.81 24.53
N ASP A 425 4.74 15.05 24.33
CA ASP A 425 4.03 16.06 23.54
C ASP A 425 3.78 15.61 22.10
N GLN A 426 4.79 15.00 21.46
CA GLN A 426 4.66 14.43 20.12
C GLN A 426 3.64 13.29 20.05
N LYS A 427 3.63 12.39 21.05
CA LYS A 427 2.70 11.26 21.11
C LYS A 427 1.28 11.74 21.39
N TYR A 428 1.11 12.75 22.23
CA TYR A 428 -0.18 13.39 22.46
C TYR A 428 -0.75 14.04 21.18
N ARG A 429 0.08 14.75 20.42
CA ARG A 429 -0.31 15.27 19.11
C ARG A 429 -0.72 14.16 18.14
N TYR A 430 0.09 13.10 18.02
CA TYR A 430 -0.25 11.99 17.11
C TYR A 430 -1.49 11.21 17.55
N PHE A 431 -1.72 11.05 18.85
CA PHE A 431 -2.92 10.44 19.38
C PHE A 431 -4.16 11.16 18.83
N TYR A 432 -4.25 12.48 19.02
CA TYR A 432 -5.40 13.25 18.57
C TYR A 432 -5.45 13.42 17.04
N TYR A 433 -4.31 13.53 16.36
CA TYR A 433 -4.27 13.55 14.88
C TYR A 433 -4.95 12.32 14.27
N HIS A 434 -4.75 11.13 14.83
CA HIS A 434 -5.39 9.91 14.35
C HIS A 434 -6.79 9.71 14.92
N TYR A 435 -7.04 10.10 16.17
CA TYR A 435 -8.37 10.08 16.79
C TYR A 435 -9.39 10.90 15.98
N ASP A 436 -8.96 12.06 15.47
CA ASP A 436 -9.82 12.98 14.72
C ASP A 436 -10.13 12.52 13.29
N GLN A 437 -9.45 11.47 12.82
CA GLN A 437 -9.72 10.84 11.53
C GLN A 437 -10.79 9.75 11.61
N LEU A 438 -11.15 9.29 12.81
CA LEU A 438 -12.16 8.26 12.98
C LEU A 438 -13.56 8.80 12.75
N THR A 439 -14.41 8.00 12.12
CA THR A 439 -15.84 8.31 11.98
C THR A 439 -16.59 8.15 13.30
N SER A 440 -16.12 7.24 14.16
CA SER A 440 -16.68 7.01 15.49
C SER A 440 -15.57 6.79 16.51
N ASN A 441 -15.66 7.54 17.60
CA ASN A 441 -14.67 7.55 18.68
C ASN A 441 -15.08 6.77 19.93
N SER A 442 -16.32 6.28 19.96
CA SER A 442 -16.91 5.63 21.14
C SER A 442 -16.04 4.52 21.77
N PRO A 443 -15.38 3.63 20.99
CA PRO A 443 -14.53 2.58 21.57
C PRO A 443 -13.30 3.09 22.33
N TYR A 444 -12.94 4.35 22.17
CA TYR A 444 -11.70 4.94 22.70
C TYR A 444 -11.95 5.99 23.78
N GLU A 445 -13.20 6.26 24.17
CA GLU A 445 -13.54 7.34 25.10
C GLU A 445 -12.79 7.24 26.44
N ASN A 446 -12.81 6.08 27.09
CA ASN A 446 -12.09 5.90 28.36
C ASN A 446 -10.56 6.01 28.19
N VAL A 447 -10.01 5.42 27.12
CA VAL A 447 -8.56 5.51 26.82
C VAL A 447 -8.17 6.97 26.57
N ARG A 448 -9.00 7.72 25.84
CA ARG A 448 -8.82 9.14 25.59
C ARG A 448 -8.86 9.94 26.89
N ASP A 449 -9.81 9.66 27.79
CA ASP A 449 -9.90 10.34 29.09
C ASP A 449 -8.68 10.04 29.97
N LEU A 450 -8.19 8.80 29.96
CA LEU A 450 -6.96 8.41 30.65
C LEU A 450 -5.73 9.13 30.05
N VAL A 451 -5.63 9.18 28.73
CA VAL A 451 -4.57 9.90 28.02
C VAL A 451 -4.59 11.39 28.38
N GLU A 452 -5.76 12.03 28.37
CA GLU A 452 -5.93 13.43 28.71
C GLU A 452 -5.54 13.70 30.18
N ASN A 453 -5.96 12.82 31.09
CA ASN A 453 -5.65 12.92 32.51
C ASN A 453 -4.15 12.80 32.78
N ILE A 454 -3.49 11.81 32.17
CA ILE A 454 -2.04 11.61 32.32
C ILE A 454 -1.26 12.76 31.71
N TYR A 455 -1.61 13.15 30.48
CA TYR A 455 -0.92 14.24 29.79
C TYR A 455 -1.02 15.56 30.57
N THR A 456 -2.22 15.92 31.02
CA THR A 456 -2.43 17.17 31.76
C THR A 456 -1.79 17.13 33.14
N ASN A 457 -2.19 16.17 33.98
CA ASN A 457 -1.91 16.22 35.41
C ASN A 457 -0.57 15.58 35.80
N ARG A 458 -0.06 14.62 35.01
CA ARG A 458 1.17 13.87 35.33
C ARG A 458 2.36 14.28 34.47
N TYR A 459 2.14 15.00 33.38
CA TYR A 459 3.21 15.48 32.49
C TYR A 459 3.26 17.00 32.37
N LEU A 460 2.23 17.61 31.78
CA LEU A 460 2.23 19.03 31.41
C LEU A 460 2.29 19.94 32.63
N ASP A 461 1.46 19.71 33.65
CA ASP A 461 1.44 20.54 34.85
C ASP A 461 2.72 20.43 35.68
N PRO A 462 3.22 19.22 36.04
CA PRO A 462 4.50 19.10 36.74
C PRO A 462 5.66 19.76 35.99
N LEU A 463 5.73 19.55 34.66
CA LEU A 463 6.75 20.17 33.81
C LEU A 463 6.64 21.69 33.80
N SER A 464 5.42 22.22 33.63
CA SER A 464 5.15 23.66 33.61
C SER A 464 5.56 24.30 34.93
N VAL A 465 5.18 23.70 36.06
CA VAL A 465 5.50 24.22 37.40
C VAL A 465 7.00 24.22 37.65
N ALA A 466 7.69 23.12 37.36
CA ALA A 466 9.13 23.01 37.54
C ALA A 466 9.90 24.01 36.65
N TRP A 467 9.53 24.08 35.36
CA TRP A 467 10.13 25.02 34.42
C TRP A 467 9.90 26.46 34.83
N ASN A 468 8.65 26.85 35.09
CA ASN A 468 8.30 28.23 35.41
C ASN A 468 8.96 28.71 36.71
N ARG A 469 9.00 27.88 37.75
CA ARG A 469 9.75 28.23 38.98
C ARG A 469 11.22 28.51 38.69
N SER A 470 11.89 27.60 37.97
CA SER A 470 13.30 27.79 37.66
C SER A 470 13.56 28.96 36.70
N PHE A 471 12.67 29.18 35.74
CA PHE A 471 12.70 30.32 34.81
C PHE A 471 12.63 31.65 35.57
N LEU A 472 11.75 31.75 36.57
CA LEU A 472 11.59 32.95 37.39
C LEU A 472 12.79 33.14 38.34
N GLU A 473 13.29 32.07 38.95
CA GLU A 473 14.50 32.09 39.80
C GLU A 473 15.74 32.60 39.05
N CYS A 474 15.90 32.19 37.78
CA CYS A 474 16.98 32.67 36.93
C CYS A 474 16.64 33.96 36.17
N LYS A 475 15.54 34.63 36.51
CA LYS A 475 15.08 35.89 35.89
C LYS A 475 15.02 35.83 34.36
N GLY A 476 14.60 34.69 33.84
CA GLY A 476 14.50 34.44 32.40
C GLY A 476 15.81 34.15 31.67
N ASP A 477 16.95 34.05 32.37
CA ASP A 477 18.22 33.60 31.77
C ASP A 477 18.42 32.08 31.97
N THR A 478 17.90 31.28 31.04
CA THR A 478 17.93 29.82 31.12
C THR A 478 19.19 29.19 30.51
N GLY A 479 20.11 30.01 30.02
CA GLY A 479 21.27 29.58 29.22
C GLY A 479 20.94 29.19 27.78
N LEU A 480 19.68 29.25 27.35
CA LEU A 480 19.28 29.14 25.94
C LEU A 480 19.64 30.41 25.17
N ILE A 481 19.81 30.27 23.86
CA ILE A 481 19.88 31.43 22.96
C ILE A 481 18.55 32.18 23.04
N LYS A 482 18.59 33.46 23.42
CA LYS A 482 17.37 34.29 23.48
C LYS A 482 16.90 34.64 22.07
N GLN A 483 15.59 34.70 21.86
CA GLN A 483 15.00 34.95 20.54
C GLN A 483 15.41 36.30 19.95
N HIS A 484 15.60 37.34 20.77
CA HIS A 484 16.11 38.64 20.31
C HIS A 484 17.56 38.59 19.79
N GLU A 485 18.30 37.50 20.04
CA GLU A 485 19.62 37.26 19.46
C GLU A 485 19.58 36.56 18.10
N PHE A 486 18.38 36.12 17.64
CA PHE A 486 18.22 35.28 16.45
C PHE A 486 18.90 35.87 15.22
N TYR A 487 18.57 37.12 14.88
CA TYR A 487 19.12 37.77 13.69
C TYR A 487 20.66 37.82 13.75
N ASN A 488 21.22 38.16 14.91
CA ASN A 488 22.66 38.34 15.08
C ASN A 488 23.41 37.01 15.00
N LYS A 489 22.85 35.94 15.58
CA LYS A 489 23.49 34.62 15.60
C LYS A 489 23.34 33.85 14.31
N PHE A 490 22.17 33.90 13.67
CA PHE A 490 21.85 33.03 12.55
C PHE A 490 21.86 33.72 11.18
N ILE A 491 21.62 35.04 11.11
CA ILE A 491 21.39 35.77 9.85
C ILE A 491 22.51 36.77 9.52
N ARG A 492 22.92 37.61 10.46
CA ARG A 492 23.79 38.79 10.25
C ARG A 492 25.10 38.48 9.48
N HIS A 493 25.68 37.31 9.71
CA HIS A 493 26.97 36.92 9.13
C HIS A 493 26.85 35.94 7.95
N ALA A 494 25.65 35.77 7.41
CA ALA A 494 25.42 34.95 6.23
C ALA A 494 26.15 35.52 5.01
N LYS A 495 26.87 34.65 4.28
CA LYS A 495 27.57 35.00 3.03
C LYS A 495 26.79 34.64 1.77
N GLU A 496 25.76 33.82 1.93
CA GLU A 496 24.88 33.33 0.88
C GLU A 496 23.47 33.83 1.13
N ARG A 497 22.63 33.87 0.09
CA ARG A 497 21.21 34.21 0.25
C ARG A 497 20.54 33.26 1.23
N ILE A 498 19.83 33.80 2.21
CA ILE A 498 19.06 33.02 3.18
C ILE A 498 17.57 33.30 3.03
N VAL A 499 16.78 32.23 3.01
CA VAL A 499 15.33 32.30 3.17
C VAL A 499 14.97 31.90 4.60
N VAL A 500 14.39 32.80 5.37
CA VAL A 500 13.89 32.52 6.72
C VAL A 500 12.40 32.26 6.66
N ILE A 501 11.95 31.09 7.08
CA ILE A 501 10.53 30.74 7.20
C ILE A 501 10.15 30.84 8.68
N ILE A 502 9.31 31.80 9.02
CA ILE A 502 8.77 31.97 10.37
C ILE A 502 7.39 31.33 10.37
N SER A 503 7.27 30.20 11.05
CA SER A 503 5.99 29.51 11.24
C SER A 503 5.41 29.86 12.60
N ASP A 504 4.28 30.56 12.57
CA ASP A 504 3.52 30.96 13.75
C ASP A 504 3.13 29.73 14.58
N ALA A 505 3.32 29.81 15.90
CA ALA A 505 3.05 28.76 16.88
C ALA A 505 3.78 27.40 16.64
N LEU A 506 4.94 27.38 15.97
CA LEU A 506 5.69 26.14 15.71
C LEU A 506 6.45 25.64 16.96
N ARG A 507 5.87 24.68 17.67
CA ARG A 507 6.48 24.01 18.83
C ARG A 507 7.72 23.20 18.47
N PHE A 508 8.62 23.02 19.45
CA PHE A 508 9.84 22.21 19.31
C PHE A 508 9.60 20.79 18.78
N GLU A 509 8.59 20.06 19.27
CA GLU A 509 8.35 18.67 18.82
C GLU A 509 7.82 18.59 17.38
N VAL A 510 7.05 19.61 16.95
CA VAL A 510 6.62 19.75 15.55
C VAL A 510 7.85 20.00 14.68
N GLY A 511 8.77 20.86 15.16
CA GLY A 511 10.09 21.07 14.57
C GLY A 511 10.92 19.78 14.45
N GLN A 512 10.91 18.91 15.47
CA GLN A 512 11.55 17.59 15.40
C GLN A 512 10.94 16.69 14.31
N THR A 513 9.63 16.76 14.11
CA THR A 513 8.95 16.01 13.04
C THR A 513 9.32 16.54 11.67
N LEU A 514 9.34 17.87 11.51
CA LEU A 514 9.82 18.53 10.29
C LEU A 514 11.29 18.18 10.01
N LEU A 515 12.16 18.20 11.01
CA LEU A 515 13.57 17.80 10.88
C LEU A 515 13.70 16.36 10.38
N LYS A 516 12.96 15.41 10.97
CA LYS A 516 12.93 14.01 10.52
C LYS A 516 12.48 13.88 9.07
N LYS A 517 11.46 14.65 8.66
CA LYS A 517 10.96 14.65 7.28
C LYS A 517 12.02 15.21 6.31
N LEU A 518 12.66 16.32 6.67
CA LEU A 518 13.75 16.91 5.89
C LEU A 518 14.94 15.97 5.76
N MET A 519 15.38 15.34 6.85
CA MET A 519 16.48 14.38 6.85
C MET A 519 16.17 13.10 6.04
N SER A 520 14.91 12.81 5.75
CA SER A 520 14.52 11.67 4.89
C SER A 520 14.50 12.02 3.39
N ASP A 521 14.67 13.29 3.05
CA ASP A 521 14.75 13.80 1.67
C ASP A 521 16.23 13.89 1.26
N GLU A 522 16.62 13.14 0.23
CA GLU A 522 18.01 13.02 -0.25
C GLU A 522 18.64 14.31 -0.76
N LYS A 523 17.84 15.37 -0.92
CA LYS A 523 18.31 16.69 -1.34
C LYS A 523 18.48 17.64 -0.17
N CYS A 524 18.15 17.24 1.06
CA CYS A 524 18.18 18.11 2.23
C CYS A 524 19.26 17.65 3.21
N ASN A 525 20.06 18.59 3.68
CA ASN A 525 20.87 18.46 4.87
C ASN A 525 20.33 19.44 5.91
N ALA A 526 19.81 18.91 7.01
CA ALA A 526 19.15 19.71 8.04
C ALA A 526 19.74 19.40 9.42
N SER A 527 19.86 20.44 10.24
CA SER A 527 20.17 20.35 11.67
C SER A 527 19.26 21.31 12.45
N MET A 528 19.13 21.10 13.76
CA MET A 528 18.25 21.93 14.57
C MET A 528 18.94 22.42 15.83
N ASN A 529 18.84 23.74 16.05
CA ASN A 529 19.12 24.41 17.30
C ASN A 529 17.80 24.77 18.00
N MET A 530 17.89 25.33 19.19
CA MET A 530 16.76 25.76 20.00
C MET A 530 16.98 27.19 20.50
N MET A 531 15.89 27.92 20.68
CA MET A 531 15.90 29.24 21.30
C MET A 531 14.83 29.32 22.38
N GLN A 532 15.03 30.27 23.28
CA GLN A 532 14.02 30.75 24.20
C GLN A 532 13.29 31.94 23.56
N SER A 533 11.98 31.80 23.32
CA SER A 533 11.09 32.87 22.90
C SER A 533 11.11 34.04 23.89
N VAL A 534 10.80 35.25 23.43
CA VAL A 534 10.57 36.40 24.30
C VAL A 534 9.30 36.20 25.15
N LEU A 535 9.26 36.78 26.34
CA LEU A 535 8.07 36.78 27.20
C LEU A 535 7.43 38.18 27.24
N PRO A 536 6.10 38.33 27.07
CA PRO A 536 5.14 37.28 26.74
C PRO A 536 5.35 36.65 25.35
N SER A 537 5.14 35.34 25.27
CA SER A 537 5.36 34.50 24.07
C SER A 537 4.19 34.58 23.09
N TYR A 538 3.92 35.78 22.59
CA TYR A 538 2.84 36.02 21.64
C TYR A 538 3.37 36.59 20.32
N THR A 539 2.56 36.41 19.27
CA THR A 539 2.93 36.66 17.87
C THR A 539 3.66 37.96 17.63
N ARG A 540 3.10 39.11 18.07
CA ARG A 540 3.71 40.42 17.74
C ARG A 540 5.09 40.59 18.36
N PHE A 541 5.27 40.11 19.59
CA PHE A 541 6.55 40.25 20.28
C PHE A 541 7.59 39.28 19.74
N GLY A 542 7.21 38.01 19.56
CA GLY A 542 8.08 36.99 18.99
C GLY A 542 8.53 37.33 17.58
N MET A 543 7.61 37.75 16.70
CA MET A 543 7.96 38.18 15.33
C MET A 543 8.88 39.41 15.33
N SER A 544 8.69 40.36 16.25
CA SER A 544 9.56 41.54 16.37
C SER A 544 10.97 41.17 16.85
N ALA A 545 11.08 40.21 17.78
CA ALA A 545 12.36 39.76 18.31
C ALA A 545 13.24 39.06 17.24
N LEU A 546 12.64 38.51 16.18
CA LEU A 546 13.36 37.85 15.09
C LEU A 546 13.98 38.84 14.08
N LEU A 547 13.59 40.12 14.12
CA LEU A 547 14.10 41.17 13.21
C LEU A 547 15.44 41.74 13.69
N PRO A 548 16.24 42.37 12.80
CA PRO A 548 17.40 43.12 13.24
C PRO A 548 16.97 44.33 14.07
N HIS A 549 17.62 44.50 15.22
CA HIS A 549 17.38 45.63 16.11
C HIS A 549 18.61 45.90 16.99
N LYS A 550 18.67 47.11 17.54
CA LYS A 550 19.56 47.50 18.64
C LYS A 550 18.83 47.43 19.97
N GLU A 551 17.57 47.84 19.98
CA GLU A 551 16.74 47.88 21.17
C GLU A 551 15.33 47.35 20.88
N LEU A 552 14.81 46.56 21.81
CA LEU A 552 13.45 46.05 21.80
C LEU A 552 12.77 46.50 23.09
N THR A 553 11.70 47.30 22.97
CA THR A 553 10.99 47.88 24.12
C THR A 553 9.48 47.75 23.97
N MET A 554 8.75 48.10 25.02
CA MET A 554 7.30 48.17 25.00
C MET A 554 6.86 49.59 25.40
N SER A 555 5.95 50.22 24.64
CA SER A 555 5.42 51.54 24.97
C SER A 555 4.51 51.52 26.21
N GLU A 556 4.13 52.69 26.74
CA GLU A 556 3.13 52.81 27.80
C GLU A 556 1.79 52.17 27.41
N ASP A 557 1.37 52.31 26.15
CA ASP A 557 0.19 51.64 25.56
C ASP A 557 0.40 50.14 25.21
N PHE A 558 1.45 49.52 25.76
CA PHE A 558 1.81 48.11 25.56
C PHE A 558 2.05 47.69 24.10
N LYS A 559 2.49 48.62 23.24
CA LYS A 559 2.91 48.33 21.87
C LYS A 559 4.38 47.92 21.84
N VAL A 560 4.71 46.88 21.08
CA VAL A 560 6.10 46.46 20.89
C VAL A 560 6.79 47.45 19.95
N LEU A 561 7.95 47.94 20.37
CA LEU A 561 8.77 48.89 19.64
C LEU A 561 10.11 48.24 19.27
N VAL A 562 10.47 48.34 18.00
CA VAL A 562 11.76 47.93 17.45
C VAL A 562 12.51 49.19 17.06
N ASP A 563 13.63 49.47 17.72
CA ASP A 563 14.40 50.72 17.56
C ASP A 563 13.50 51.99 17.61
N GLY A 564 12.55 51.99 18.57
CA GLY A 564 11.61 53.10 18.81
C GLY A 564 10.40 53.17 17.86
N LYS A 565 10.20 52.19 16.97
CA LYS A 565 9.08 52.17 16.01
C LYS A 565 8.17 50.96 16.23
N ILE A 566 6.86 51.15 16.10
CA ILE A 566 5.88 50.06 16.12
C ILE A 566 6.09 49.17 14.89
N CYS A 567 6.07 47.85 15.08
CA CYS A 567 6.29 46.87 14.01
C CYS A 567 5.14 45.84 13.90
N ASP A 568 4.00 46.28 13.36
CA ASP A 568 2.78 45.46 13.33
C ASP A 568 2.45 44.87 11.95
N ASP A 569 3.13 45.31 10.89
CA ASP A 569 2.82 44.90 9.51
C ASP A 569 4.05 44.44 8.71
N LEU A 570 3.77 43.71 7.62
CA LEU A 570 4.78 43.13 6.74
C LEU A 570 5.72 44.18 6.13
N LYS A 571 5.19 45.36 5.76
CA LYS A 571 5.96 46.44 5.14
C LYS A 571 6.98 47.04 6.11
N THR A 572 6.58 47.22 7.37
CA THR A 572 7.44 47.75 8.42
C THR A 572 8.54 46.75 8.79
N ARG A 573 8.22 45.45 8.81
CA ARG A 573 9.20 44.36 8.98
C ARG A 573 10.24 44.36 7.86
N GLU A 574 9.81 44.57 6.61
CA GLU A 574 10.71 44.70 5.47
C GLU A 574 11.66 45.89 5.60
N GLN A 575 11.14 47.06 5.99
CA GLN A 575 11.96 48.26 6.18
C GLN A 575 13.03 48.07 7.26
N LEU A 576 12.69 47.37 8.36
CA LEU A 576 13.66 47.04 9.41
C LEU A 576 14.74 46.08 8.89
N LEU A 577 14.37 45.04 8.14
CA LEU A 577 15.34 44.15 7.50
C LEU A 577 16.26 44.90 6.52
N GLN A 578 15.68 45.77 5.70
CA GLN A 578 16.41 46.62 4.73
C GLN A 578 17.39 47.59 5.40
N SER A 579 17.13 47.98 6.65
CA SER A 579 18.06 48.82 7.43
C SER A 579 19.36 48.08 7.81
N ALA A 580 19.31 46.75 7.90
CA ALA A 580 20.48 45.91 8.18
C ALA A 580 21.11 45.34 6.89
N VAL A 581 20.28 44.90 5.94
CA VAL A 581 20.70 44.37 4.63
C VAL A 581 19.78 44.94 3.57
N LEU A 582 20.26 45.89 2.76
CA LEU A 582 19.45 46.64 1.78
C LEU A 582 18.64 45.73 0.85
N ASN A 583 19.22 44.61 0.42
CA ASN A 583 18.58 43.62 -0.44
C ASN A 583 17.77 42.61 0.39
N SER A 584 16.85 43.11 1.23
CA SER A 584 15.96 42.26 2.01
C SER A 584 14.52 42.40 1.58
N ARG A 585 13.77 41.30 1.72
CA ARG A 585 12.34 41.24 1.37
C ARG A 585 11.55 40.43 2.39
N THR A 586 10.28 40.75 2.52
CA THR A 586 9.30 39.95 3.27
C THR A 586 8.15 39.51 2.37
N VAL A 587 7.61 38.31 2.60
CA VAL A 587 6.48 37.76 1.85
C VAL A 587 5.58 36.93 2.76
N GLN A 588 4.29 36.83 2.44
CA GLN A 588 3.41 35.84 3.04
C GLN A 588 3.56 34.51 2.32
N PHE A 589 3.50 33.41 3.07
CA PHE A 589 3.55 32.06 2.52
C PHE A 589 2.43 31.83 1.50
N ASP A 590 1.20 32.24 1.83
CA ASP A 590 0.02 32.02 0.98
C ASP A 590 0.11 32.75 -0.36
N ASP A 591 0.80 33.89 -0.42
CA ASP A 591 0.99 34.63 -1.67
C ASP A 591 1.91 33.87 -2.64
N ILE A 592 2.82 33.05 -2.13
CA ILE A 592 3.85 32.38 -2.93
C ILE A 592 3.63 30.86 -3.10
N LYS A 593 2.75 30.24 -2.30
CA LYS A 593 2.55 28.78 -2.29
C LYS A 593 1.96 28.20 -3.58
N THR A 594 1.30 29.01 -4.39
CA THR A 594 0.70 28.57 -5.68
C THR A 594 1.41 29.13 -6.92
N MET A 595 2.38 30.03 -6.75
CA MET A 595 3.10 30.65 -7.87
C MET A 595 3.88 29.66 -8.74
N LYS A 596 4.11 29.99 -10.01
CA LYS A 596 4.98 29.19 -10.88
C LYS A 596 6.43 29.38 -10.45
N ILE A 597 7.28 28.40 -10.74
CA ILE A 597 8.73 28.45 -10.40
C ILE A 597 9.41 29.68 -11.04
N ALA A 598 8.96 30.13 -12.21
CA ALA A 598 9.48 31.34 -12.85
C ALA A 598 9.20 32.60 -12.01
N ASP A 599 7.94 32.81 -11.64
CA ASP A 599 7.50 33.96 -10.82
C ASP A 599 8.17 33.95 -9.43
N LEU A 600 8.34 32.76 -8.84
CA LEU A 600 9.12 32.61 -7.60
C LEU A 600 10.57 33.06 -7.78
N LYS A 601 11.22 32.77 -8.91
CA LYS A 601 12.60 33.25 -9.13
C LYS A 601 12.67 34.77 -9.15
N GLU A 602 11.67 35.43 -9.72
CA GLU A 602 11.64 36.91 -9.79
C GLU A 602 11.56 37.53 -8.40
N ILE A 603 10.74 36.99 -7.49
CA ILE A 603 10.60 37.51 -6.12
C ILE A 603 11.93 37.53 -5.36
N PHE A 604 12.73 36.47 -5.54
CA PHE A 604 13.96 36.25 -4.79
C PHE A 604 15.21 36.79 -5.52
N THR A 605 15.10 37.15 -6.80
CA THR A 605 16.23 37.68 -7.58
C THR A 605 16.71 39.02 -7.00
N GLY A 606 18.03 39.17 -6.87
CA GLY A 606 18.64 40.35 -6.26
C GLY A 606 18.46 40.48 -4.75
N GLN A 607 17.80 39.54 -4.07
CA GLN A 607 17.66 39.53 -2.61
C GLN A 607 18.77 38.73 -1.94
N ASP A 608 19.20 39.16 -0.75
CA ASP A 608 20.17 38.49 0.11
C ASP A 608 19.46 37.82 1.31
N VAL A 609 18.42 38.44 1.87
CA VAL A 609 17.63 37.88 2.98
C VAL A 609 16.15 37.99 2.65
N VAL A 610 15.43 36.86 2.69
CA VAL A 610 13.97 36.84 2.46
C VAL A 610 13.26 36.19 3.63
N TYR A 611 12.35 36.91 4.28
CA TYR A 611 11.51 36.39 5.36
C TYR A 611 10.15 35.97 4.79
N VAL A 612 9.76 34.73 5.03
CA VAL A 612 8.48 34.13 4.65
C VAL A 612 7.67 33.90 5.92
N TYR A 613 6.52 34.55 6.04
CA TYR A 613 5.62 34.39 7.19
C TYR A 613 4.57 33.32 6.87
N HIS A 614 4.48 32.30 7.74
CA HIS A 614 3.61 31.15 7.61
C HIS A 614 2.76 31.02 8.88
N ASN A 615 1.44 30.87 8.74
CA ASN A 615 0.50 30.99 9.88
C ASN A 615 -0.49 29.81 9.95
N GLN A 616 -0.07 28.60 9.58
CA GLN A 616 -1.03 27.48 9.50
C GLN A 616 -1.53 27.03 10.88
N ILE A 617 -0.65 26.97 11.89
CA ILE A 617 -0.98 26.43 13.21
C ILE A 617 -1.80 27.43 14.03
N ASP A 618 -1.29 28.64 14.21
CA ASP A 618 -1.94 29.66 15.06
C ASP A 618 -3.30 30.09 14.49
N ALA A 619 -3.40 30.35 13.18
CA ALA A 619 -4.67 30.70 12.53
C ALA A 619 -5.78 29.66 12.72
N ARG A 620 -5.40 28.41 13.00
CA ARG A 620 -6.32 27.31 13.30
C ARG A 620 -6.59 27.17 14.81
N GLY A 621 -5.55 27.27 15.63
CA GLY A 621 -5.61 27.16 17.09
C GLY A 621 -6.41 28.29 17.75
N ASP A 622 -6.26 29.53 17.29
CA ASP A 622 -6.77 30.71 18.01
C ASP A 622 -8.30 30.89 17.96
N LYS A 623 -8.95 30.24 16.98
CA LYS A 623 -10.40 30.35 16.77
C LYS A 623 -11.13 29.25 17.51
N LEU A 624 -12.09 29.63 18.34
CA LEU A 624 -12.93 28.73 19.14
C LEU A 624 -13.56 27.58 18.33
N ASN A 625 -13.96 27.82 17.09
CA ASN A 625 -14.61 26.81 16.25
C ASN A 625 -13.64 25.86 15.54
N THR A 626 -12.34 26.14 15.54
CA THR A 626 -11.32 25.33 14.87
C THR A 626 -10.14 24.94 15.77
N GLU A 627 -10.12 25.35 17.04
CA GLU A 627 -9.00 25.09 17.96
C GLU A 627 -8.66 23.59 18.08
N ASN A 628 -9.65 22.71 17.91
CA ASN A 628 -9.48 21.27 17.92
C ASN A 628 -8.78 20.69 16.68
N GLU A 629 -8.65 21.47 15.61
CA GLU A 629 -7.95 21.08 14.38
C GLU A 629 -6.45 21.41 14.43
N VAL A 630 -5.93 21.96 15.54
CA VAL A 630 -4.54 22.43 15.66
C VAL A 630 -3.51 21.34 15.32
N PHE A 631 -3.77 20.08 15.70
CA PHE A 631 -2.83 19.00 15.43
C PHE A 631 -2.84 18.53 13.96
N SER A 632 -3.98 18.65 13.27
CA SER A 632 -4.03 18.53 11.81
C SER A 632 -3.24 19.67 11.16
N ALA A 633 -3.41 20.90 11.67
CA ALA A 633 -2.66 22.07 11.19
C ALA A 633 -1.13 21.92 11.41
N CYS A 634 -0.68 21.24 12.46
CA CYS A 634 0.73 20.91 12.63
C CYS A 634 1.26 19.99 11.52
N GLU A 635 0.52 18.93 11.15
CA GLU A 635 0.91 18.03 10.05
C GLU A 635 0.89 18.76 8.70
N GLU A 636 -0.11 19.60 8.47
CA GLU A 636 -0.19 20.46 7.27
C GLU A 636 0.99 21.42 7.21
N ALA A 637 1.32 22.12 8.30
CA ALA A 637 2.47 23.02 8.39
C ALA A 637 3.80 22.31 8.03
N ILE A 638 4.02 21.10 8.56
CA ILE A 638 5.19 20.29 8.24
C ILE A 638 5.27 20.00 6.73
N ASN A 639 4.14 19.62 6.13
CA ASN A 639 4.05 19.31 4.70
C ASN A 639 4.21 20.55 3.80
N GLU A 640 3.59 21.67 4.19
CA GLU A 640 3.65 22.95 3.49
C GLU A 640 5.08 23.51 3.50
N ILE A 641 5.75 23.52 4.65
CA ILE A 641 7.14 23.99 4.76
C ILE A 641 8.09 23.10 3.97
N HIS A 642 7.99 21.77 4.09
CA HIS A 642 8.83 20.83 3.33
C HIS A 642 8.64 21.00 1.82
N THR A 643 7.39 21.11 1.36
CA THR A 643 7.06 21.31 -0.06
C THR A 643 7.58 22.65 -0.56
N MET A 644 7.45 23.72 0.24
CA MET A 644 7.94 25.04 -0.09
C MET A 644 9.46 25.06 -0.24
N ILE A 645 10.20 24.40 0.67
CA ILE A 645 11.66 24.25 0.56
C ILE A 645 12.03 23.65 -0.80
N LYS A 646 11.41 22.53 -1.20
CA LYS A 646 11.67 21.89 -2.51
C LYS A 646 11.36 22.80 -3.70
N ARG A 647 10.25 23.55 -3.63
CA ARG A 647 9.88 24.52 -4.67
C ARG A 647 10.88 25.67 -4.75
N LEU A 648 11.31 26.21 -3.61
CA LEU A 648 12.29 27.29 -3.56
C LEU A 648 13.70 26.84 -3.96
N THR A 649 14.08 25.58 -3.68
CA THR A 649 15.29 24.96 -4.24
C THR A 649 15.27 24.95 -5.76
N SER A 650 14.12 24.60 -6.35
CA SER A 650 13.89 24.65 -7.81
C SER A 650 13.89 26.09 -8.35
N ALA A 651 13.55 27.06 -7.50
CA ALA A 651 13.65 28.51 -7.75
C ALA A 651 15.00 29.13 -7.36
N ASN A 652 16.06 28.31 -7.27
CA ASN A 652 17.44 28.70 -7.00
C ASN A 652 17.82 29.13 -5.57
N ASN A 653 16.99 28.89 -4.57
CA ASN A 653 17.31 29.17 -3.17
C ASN A 653 17.76 27.89 -2.45
N THR A 654 18.95 27.87 -1.84
CA THR A 654 19.53 26.63 -1.29
C THR A 654 19.81 26.65 0.20
N ARG A 655 19.62 27.80 0.87
CA ARG A 655 19.81 27.95 2.31
C ARG A 655 18.52 28.45 2.94
N PHE A 656 18.02 27.70 3.92
CA PHE A 656 16.80 28.01 4.65
C PHE A 656 17.05 27.96 6.15
N ILE A 657 16.38 28.85 6.87
CA ILE A 657 16.26 28.77 8.33
C ILE A 657 14.77 28.76 8.66
N ILE A 658 14.32 27.78 9.42
CA ILE A 658 12.92 27.66 9.85
C ILE A 658 12.88 27.88 11.34
N THR A 659 12.03 28.80 11.81
CA THR A 659 11.85 29.07 13.23
C THR A 659 10.42 29.49 13.54
N ALA A 660 10.16 29.81 14.81
CA ALA A 660 8.86 30.23 15.32
C ALA A 660 8.99 31.55 16.08
N ASP A 661 7.88 32.25 16.22
CA ASP A 661 7.70 33.35 17.16
C ASP A 661 7.39 32.85 18.58
N HIS A 662 6.54 31.84 18.71
CA HIS A 662 6.24 31.15 19.96
C HIS A 662 5.82 29.69 19.73
N GLY A 663 5.65 28.95 20.81
CA GLY A 663 4.88 27.70 20.83
C GLY A 663 3.50 27.89 21.46
N PHE A 664 2.90 26.82 21.95
CA PHE A 664 1.56 26.84 22.54
C PHE A 664 1.35 25.66 23.51
N ILE A 665 0.38 25.82 24.40
CA ILE A 665 -0.24 24.71 25.13
C ILE A 665 -1.56 24.36 24.44
N TYR A 666 -1.84 23.07 24.34
CA TYR A 666 -3.15 22.56 23.91
C TYR A 666 -3.65 21.46 24.82
N LYS A 667 -4.88 21.59 25.30
CA LYS A 667 -5.63 20.55 26.04
C LYS A 667 -6.94 20.29 25.31
N ARG A 668 -7.36 19.03 25.19
CA ARG A 668 -8.60 18.69 24.47
C ARG A 668 -9.83 18.98 25.30
N ASP A 669 -9.73 18.78 26.61
CA ASP A 669 -10.86 19.02 27.50
C ASP A 669 -11.11 20.51 27.71
N LYS A 670 -12.38 20.85 27.89
CA LYS A 670 -12.79 22.21 28.21
C LYS A 670 -12.29 22.57 29.60
N LEU A 671 -11.67 23.73 29.72
CA LEU A 671 -11.20 24.25 31.01
C LEU A 671 -12.36 24.53 31.97
N ALA A 672 -12.26 23.97 33.17
CA ALA A 672 -13.16 24.28 34.28
C ALA A 672 -12.90 25.70 34.81
N GLU A 673 -13.81 26.24 35.63
CA GLU A 673 -13.57 27.53 36.30
C GLU A 673 -12.45 27.46 37.33
N SER A 674 -12.12 26.28 37.85
CA SER A 674 -10.95 26.05 38.70
C SER A 674 -9.63 26.31 37.99
N ASP A 675 -9.60 26.13 36.66
CA ASP A 675 -8.41 26.26 35.83
C ASP A 675 -8.23 27.71 35.32
N LYS A 676 -9.02 28.64 35.87
CA LYS A 676 -9.09 30.04 35.48
C LYS A 676 -8.77 30.96 36.65
N ILE A 677 -7.69 31.70 36.50
CA ILE A 677 -7.25 32.70 37.46
C ILE A 677 -8.03 34.01 37.20
N GLY A 678 -8.76 34.48 38.21
CA GLY A 678 -9.54 35.72 38.18
C GLY A 678 -9.26 36.61 39.38
N GLY A 679 -10.07 37.68 39.55
CA GLY A 679 -10.01 38.52 40.75
C GLY A 679 -8.85 39.52 40.82
N PHE A 680 -8.16 39.79 39.71
CA PHE A 680 -7.08 40.77 39.61
C PHE A 680 -7.52 42.02 38.85
N ASP A 681 -6.84 43.15 39.12
CA ASP A 681 -7.10 44.41 38.41
C ASP A 681 -6.62 44.31 36.95
N LYS A 682 -7.49 44.74 36.04
CA LYS A 682 -7.25 44.78 34.59
C LYS A 682 -7.07 46.21 34.09
N LYS A 683 -7.26 47.20 34.97
CA LYS A 683 -7.06 48.60 34.65
C LYS A 683 -5.57 48.87 34.48
N ASP A 684 -5.21 49.62 33.44
CA ASP A 684 -3.82 49.98 33.12
C ASP A 684 -2.88 48.75 33.00
N ALA A 685 -3.43 47.62 32.53
CA ALA A 685 -2.72 46.36 32.36
C ALA A 685 -2.95 45.77 30.97
N PHE A 686 -1.94 45.10 30.41
CA PHE A 686 -2.06 44.33 29.18
C PHE A 686 -2.25 42.85 29.51
N VAL A 687 -3.47 42.38 29.26
CA VAL A 687 -3.93 41.06 29.71
C VAL A 687 -4.11 40.13 28.52
N GLY A 688 -3.33 39.05 28.49
CA GLY A 688 -3.54 37.88 27.64
C GLY A 688 -4.10 36.70 28.45
N ARG A 689 -4.34 35.57 27.79
CA ARG A 689 -4.79 34.34 28.49
C ARG A 689 -3.70 33.73 29.37
N ARG A 690 -2.44 34.01 29.09
CA ARG A 690 -1.29 33.40 29.76
C ARG A 690 -0.30 34.42 30.35
N TYR A 691 -0.62 35.71 30.26
CA TYR A 691 0.20 36.78 30.83
C TYR A 691 -0.65 37.99 31.25
N VAL A 692 -0.14 38.75 32.21
CA VAL A 692 -0.58 40.10 32.55
C VAL A 692 0.66 40.98 32.67
N ILE A 693 0.71 42.10 31.95
CA ILE A 693 1.75 43.12 32.12
C ILE A 693 1.14 44.32 32.81
N ALA A 694 1.69 44.74 33.94
CA ALA A 694 1.24 45.90 34.71
C ALA A 694 2.40 46.51 35.52
N ASN A 695 2.17 47.64 36.18
CA ASN A 695 3.17 48.24 37.08
C ASN A 695 3.42 47.39 38.34
N GLU A 696 2.43 46.61 38.77
CA GLU A 696 2.50 45.74 39.94
C GLU A 696 2.24 44.28 39.55
N ALA A 697 2.83 43.35 40.31
CA ALA A 697 2.61 41.92 40.13
C ALA A 697 1.17 41.53 40.47
N VAL A 698 0.61 40.57 39.74
CA VAL A 698 -0.70 40.02 40.09
C VAL A 698 -0.56 39.16 41.35
N ALA A 699 -1.14 39.61 42.46
CA ALA A 699 -1.11 38.92 43.74
C ALA A 699 -2.19 37.82 43.82
N ALA A 700 -1.91 36.64 43.23
CA ALA A 700 -2.74 35.44 43.42
C ALA A 700 -1.89 34.16 43.50
N GLU A 701 -2.47 33.10 44.05
CA GLU A 701 -1.82 31.79 44.11
C GLU A 701 -1.61 31.22 42.70
N GLY A 702 -0.52 30.48 42.52
CA GLY A 702 -0.17 29.88 41.22
C GLY A 702 0.35 30.87 40.18
N ILE A 703 0.55 32.14 40.53
CA ILE A 703 1.16 33.16 39.67
C ILE A 703 2.63 33.34 40.03
N GLY A 704 3.45 33.46 38.99
CA GLY A 704 4.83 33.90 39.09
C GLY A 704 5.06 35.17 38.28
N SER A 705 6.08 35.95 38.65
CA SER A 705 6.32 37.26 38.07
C SER A 705 7.80 37.54 37.81
N VAL A 706 8.07 38.24 36.71
CA VAL A 706 9.40 38.71 36.30
C VAL A 706 9.27 40.11 35.72
N THR A 707 10.32 40.94 35.78
CA THR A 707 10.26 42.29 35.19
C THR A 707 10.42 42.23 33.68
N LEU A 708 9.81 43.19 32.95
CA LEU A 708 10.08 43.38 31.53
C LEU A 708 11.57 43.67 31.30
N GLY A 709 12.20 44.42 32.21
CA GLY A 709 13.63 44.70 32.20
C GLY A 709 14.52 43.47 32.23
N ASP A 710 14.20 42.47 33.06
CA ASP A 710 14.95 41.20 33.11
C ASP A 710 14.86 40.43 31.77
N ILE A 711 13.68 40.43 31.13
CA ILE A 711 13.44 39.73 29.85
C ILE A 711 14.10 40.46 28.67
N LEU A 712 13.98 41.79 28.63
CA LEU A 712 14.47 42.63 27.53
C LEU A 712 15.93 43.08 27.69
N GLY A 713 16.49 42.95 28.89
CA GLY A 713 17.82 43.48 29.22
C GLY A 713 17.86 45.01 29.28
N ASN A 714 16.78 45.65 29.74
CA ASN A 714 16.65 47.10 29.88
C ASN A 714 16.13 47.49 31.28
N HIS A 715 15.77 48.77 31.47
CA HIS A 715 15.35 49.33 32.76
C HIS A 715 13.82 49.40 32.95
N ASP A 716 13.05 48.61 32.20
CA ASP A 716 11.58 48.60 32.33
C ASP A 716 11.15 47.91 33.63
N GLU A 717 10.57 48.71 34.55
CA GLU A 717 10.16 48.26 35.89
C GLU A 717 8.80 47.55 35.91
N ARG A 718 8.05 47.57 34.79
CA ARG A 718 6.77 46.87 34.71
C ARG A 718 6.98 45.36 34.84
N VAL A 719 5.97 44.69 35.41
CA VAL A 719 6.01 43.29 35.78
C VAL A 719 5.16 42.47 34.82
N ILE A 720 5.72 41.36 34.34
CA ILE A 720 5.00 40.30 33.63
C ILE A 720 4.61 39.23 34.64
N SER A 721 3.31 39.00 34.81
CA SER A 721 2.74 37.95 35.66
C SER A 721 2.19 36.82 34.80
N VAL A 722 2.52 35.58 35.12
CA VAL A 722 2.19 34.37 34.34
C VAL A 722 1.70 33.25 35.26
N PRO A 723 0.78 32.38 34.80
CA PRO A 723 0.45 31.16 35.54
C PRO A 723 1.65 30.21 35.56
N ILE A 724 1.97 29.66 36.73
CA ILE A 724 3.06 28.70 36.91
C ILE A 724 2.67 27.31 36.37
N GLY A 725 1.37 26.95 36.39
CA GLY A 725 0.83 25.71 35.81
C GLY A 725 0.27 25.89 34.38
N SER A 726 -0.60 24.96 33.95
CA SER A 726 -1.33 25.05 32.68
C SER A 726 -2.63 25.90 32.74
N ASP A 727 -2.88 26.59 33.86
CA ASP A 727 -4.04 27.47 34.07
C ASP A 727 -4.04 28.70 33.16
N ILE A 728 -5.19 29.35 33.01
CA ILE A 728 -5.30 30.57 32.20
C ILE A 728 -5.86 31.74 33.00
N PHE A 729 -5.50 32.96 32.64
CA PHE A 729 -6.22 34.14 33.11
C PHE A 729 -7.62 34.23 32.48
N LYS A 730 -8.61 34.60 33.29
CA LYS A 730 -9.99 34.74 32.83
C LYS A 730 -10.15 35.98 31.95
N VAL A 731 -10.11 35.79 30.63
CA VAL A 731 -10.29 36.82 29.58
C VAL A 731 -11.52 36.51 28.73
N ALA A 732 -12.20 37.54 28.22
CA ALA A 732 -13.38 37.38 27.37
C ALA A 732 -12.98 37.02 25.92
N GLY A 733 -13.72 36.08 25.31
CA GLY A 733 -13.61 35.73 23.89
C GLY A 733 -12.51 34.69 23.54
N GLY A 734 -12.57 34.19 22.29
CA GLY A 734 -11.66 33.25 21.63
C GLY A 734 -11.55 31.83 22.24
N GLY A 735 -10.66 31.01 21.66
CA GLY A 735 -10.41 29.63 22.10
C GLY A 735 -9.83 29.57 23.52
N GLN A 736 -10.11 28.49 24.23
CA GLN A 736 -9.62 28.24 25.60
C GLN A 736 -8.72 27.02 25.67
N ASN A 737 -8.78 26.16 24.66
CA ASN A 737 -8.06 24.90 24.63
C ASN A 737 -6.66 25.07 24.03
N PHE A 738 -6.52 25.97 23.05
CA PHE A 738 -5.24 26.44 22.52
C PHE A 738 -4.88 27.79 23.16
N VAL A 739 -3.74 27.85 23.83
CA VAL A 739 -3.27 29.09 24.47
C VAL A 739 -1.76 29.27 24.33
N HIS A 740 -1.35 30.53 24.25
CA HIS A 740 0.05 30.94 24.19
C HIS A 740 0.21 32.29 24.93
N GLY A 741 1.44 32.83 24.98
CA GLY A 741 1.77 34.08 25.64
C GLY A 741 2.42 33.92 27.02
N GLY A 742 2.36 32.74 27.60
CA GLY A 742 2.94 32.43 28.91
C GLY A 742 4.39 31.98 28.84
N SER A 743 4.89 31.49 29.97
CA SER A 743 6.29 31.09 30.12
C SER A 743 6.52 29.58 30.12
N SER A 744 5.51 28.74 29.82
CA SER A 744 5.72 27.28 29.83
C SER A 744 6.79 26.87 28.83
N LEU A 745 7.41 25.71 29.05
CA LEU A 745 8.44 25.20 28.16
C LEU A 745 7.91 24.98 26.73
N GLN A 746 6.66 24.54 26.59
CA GLN A 746 5.98 24.34 25.31
C GLN A 746 5.75 25.65 24.55
N GLU A 747 5.53 26.75 25.27
CA GLU A 747 5.37 28.10 24.69
C GLU A 747 6.72 28.75 24.37
N MET A 748 7.74 28.53 25.20
CA MET A 748 9.01 29.26 25.12
C MET A 748 10.13 28.55 24.36
N LEU A 749 10.17 27.21 24.34
CA LEU A 749 11.22 26.48 23.62
C LEU A 749 10.83 26.32 22.15
N ILE A 750 11.46 27.11 21.29
CA ILE A 750 11.16 27.17 19.85
C ILE A 750 12.33 26.60 19.02
N PRO A 751 12.03 25.93 17.89
CA PRO A 751 13.07 25.34 17.04
C PRO A 751 13.75 26.40 16.16
N VAL A 752 15.01 26.14 15.81
CA VAL A 752 15.73 26.82 14.71
C VAL A 752 16.34 25.74 13.83
N ILE A 753 15.66 25.41 12.73
CA ILE A 753 16.09 24.38 11.79
C ILE A 753 16.90 25.05 10.67
N ASP A 754 18.17 24.68 10.56
CA ASP A 754 19.06 25.11 9.48
C ASP A 754 19.06 24.05 8.39
N VAL A 755 18.66 24.43 7.17
CA VAL A 755 18.53 23.52 6.04
C VAL A 755 19.36 24.02 4.87
N LYS A 756 20.20 23.13 4.34
CA LYS A 756 20.87 23.28 3.05
C LYS A 756 20.32 22.27 2.07
N THR A 757 19.94 22.73 0.89
CA THR A 757 19.42 21.85 -0.17
C THR A 757 20.37 21.75 -1.35
N SER A 758 20.47 20.56 -1.94
CA SER A 758 21.19 20.32 -3.19
C SER A 758 20.24 20.34 -4.39
N LYS A 759 20.73 20.89 -5.52
CA LYS A 759 20.06 20.78 -6.83
C LYS A 759 20.53 19.58 -7.64
N ALA A 760 21.62 18.95 -7.23
CA ALA A 760 22.17 17.82 -7.94
C ALA A 760 21.17 16.66 -7.96
N HIS A 761 21.25 15.84 -9.01
CA HIS A 761 20.57 14.56 -9.01
C HIS A 761 21.22 13.67 -7.95
N THR A 762 20.45 13.20 -6.98
CA THR A 762 20.86 12.14 -6.05
C THR A 762 20.18 10.86 -6.49
N GLU A 763 20.97 9.83 -6.82
CA GLU A 763 20.43 8.51 -7.16
C GLU A 763 19.96 7.81 -5.88
N THR A 764 18.67 7.51 -5.81
CA THR A 764 18.08 6.73 -4.71
C THR A 764 17.97 5.27 -5.14
N LYS A 765 18.18 4.34 -4.21
CA LYS A 765 17.99 2.90 -4.44
C LYS A 765 17.03 2.30 -3.42
N SER A 766 16.39 1.20 -3.79
CA SER A 766 15.59 0.38 -2.87
C SER A 766 16.50 -0.35 -1.88
N VAL A 767 16.12 -0.39 -0.60
CA VAL A 767 16.79 -1.26 0.39
C VAL A 767 16.68 -2.71 -0.04
N SER A 768 17.78 -3.46 -0.06
CA SER A 768 17.73 -4.85 -0.52
C SER A 768 17.44 -5.82 0.63
N ILE A 769 16.97 -7.02 0.27
CA ILE A 769 16.85 -8.15 1.19
C ILE A 769 17.75 -9.30 0.75
N ALA A 770 18.31 -10.01 1.71
CA ALA A 770 19.14 -11.19 1.47
C ALA A 770 18.69 -12.35 2.36
N LEU A 771 18.81 -13.57 1.83
CA LEU A 771 18.56 -14.80 2.58
C LEU A 771 19.74 -15.05 3.55
N VAL A 772 19.43 -15.24 4.83
CA VAL A 772 20.41 -15.57 5.89
C VAL A 772 20.49 -17.07 6.11
N SER A 773 19.34 -17.76 6.07
CA SER A 773 19.30 -19.21 6.26
C SER A 773 20.12 -19.94 5.19
N LEU A 774 21.08 -20.75 5.63
CA LEU A 774 21.84 -21.65 4.75
C LEU A 774 20.97 -22.85 4.38
N ILE A 775 20.12 -22.67 3.37
CA ILE A 775 19.23 -23.72 2.90
C ILE A 775 19.61 -24.18 1.49
N HIS A 776 19.90 -25.47 1.37
CA HIS A 776 20.10 -26.14 0.09
C HIS A 776 18.99 -27.14 -0.23
N LYS A 777 18.18 -27.47 0.79
CA LYS A 777 17.19 -28.54 0.72
C LYS A 777 15.96 -28.22 1.58
N ILE A 778 14.77 -28.40 1.02
CA ILE A 778 13.48 -28.31 1.71
C ILE A 778 12.95 -29.71 1.92
N THR A 779 12.67 -30.10 3.17
CA THR A 779 12.19 -31.45 3.52
C THR A 779 10.79 -31.49 4.12
N ASN A 780 10.21 -30.33 4.47
CA ASN A 780 8.92 -30.21 5.13
C ASN A 780 7.98 -29.29 4.34
N LEU A 781 6.67 -29.58 4.34
CA LEU A 781 5.65 -28.77 3.65
C LEU A 781 5.55 -27.34 4.21
N THR A 782 6.09 -27.10 5.39
CA THR A 782 6.22 -25.77 5.98
C THR A 782 7.67 -25.55 6.42
N THR A 783 8.24 -24.41 6.05
CA THR A 783 9.62 -24.03 6.40
C THR A 783 9.68 -22.54 6.74
N ASN A 784 10.39 -22.20 7.82
CA ASN A 784 10.70 -20.82 8.16
C ASN A 784 12.10 -20.48 7.66
N LEU A 785 12.26 -19.32 7.01
CA LEU A 785 13.55 -18.82 6.57
C LEU A 785 13.80 -17.43 7.14
N ASP A 786 15.03 -17.22 7.58
CA ASP A 786 15.52 -15.95 8.08
C ASP A 786 16.15 -15.16 6.92
N PHE A 787 15.80 -13.89 6.86
CA PHE A 787 16.28 -12.90 5.91
C PHE A 787 16.83 -11.70 6.66
N ILE A 788 17.54 -10.85 5.94
CA ILE A 788 18.05 -9.59 6.46
C ILE A 788 17.77 -8.48 5.46
N GLN A 789 17.32 -7.34 5.96
CA GLN A 789 17.37 -6.09 5.19
C GLN A 789 18.80 -5.56 5.24
N THR A 790 19.50 -5.60 4.09
CA THR A 790 20.95 -5.41 4.03
C THR A 790 21.36 -4.00 4.45
N GLU A 791 20.67 -2.98 3.94
CA GLU A 791 20.88 -1.58 4.29
C GLU A 791 19.78 -1.05 5.20
N ALA A 792 20.10 -0.11 6.10
CA ALA A 792 19.08 0.66 6.80
C ALA A 792 18.39 1.64 5.83
N VAL A 793 17.09 1.87 6.05
CA VAL A 793 16.35 2.93 5.33
C VAL A 793 16.95 4.28 5.70
N SER A 794 17.27 5.06 4.68
CA SER A 794 17.86 6.38 4.80
C SER A 794 17.23 7.34 3.79
N ASP A 795 17.81 8.53 3.69
CA ASP A 795 17.53 9.49 2.63
C ASP A 795 17.78 8.91 1.21
N VAL A 796 18.85 8.14 1.00
CA VAL A 796 19.18 7.51 -0.29
C VAL A 796 18.64 6.09 -0.46
N ASN A 797 18.55 5.33 0.64
CA ASN A 797 18.04 3.96 0.64
C ASN A 797 16.56 3.97 1.01
N LYS A 798 15.68 3.86 0.03
CA LYS A 798 14.24 3.98 0.23
C LYS A 798 13.64 2.65 0.66
N GLU A 799 12.64 2.73 1.53
CA GLU A 799 11.81 1.58 1.91
C GLU A 799 11.18 0.91 0.68
N THR A 800 11.02 -0.41 0.71
CA THR A 800 10.51 -1.18 -0.44
C THR A 800 9.72 -2.38 0.05
N THR A 801 8.65 -2.71 -0.67
CA THR A 801 7.84 -3.91 -0.39
C THR A 801 8.24 -5.03 -1.34
N TYR A 802 8.54 -6.19 -0.77
CA TYR A 802 8.96 -7.38 -1.49
C TYR A 802 7.92 -8.48 -1.40
N LYS A 803 7.68 -9.12 -2.55
CA LYS A 803 6.90 -10.35 -2.65
C LYS A 803 7.84 -11.53 -2.80
N VAL A 804 7.80 -12.45 -1.83
CA VAL A 804 8.75 -13.55 -1.69
C VAL A 804 8.02 -14.90 -1.74
N TYR A 805 8.45 -15.81 -2.61
CA TYR A 805 7.83 -17.13 -2.80
C TYR A 805 8.78 -18.10 -3.52
N PHE A 806 8.38 -19.37 -3.63
CA PHE A 806 9.13 -20.39 -4.36
C PHE A 806 8.51 -20.70 -5.72
N ILE A 807 9.38 -20.96 -6.70
CA ILE A 807 9.03 -21.42 -8.04
C ILE A 807 9.83 -22.66 -8.45
N SER A 808 9.31 -23.45 -9.38
CA SER A 808 10.09 -24.47 -10.10
C SER A 808 10.84 -23.89 -11.29
N GLY A 809 11.72 -24.69 -11.92
CA GLY A 809 12.50 -24.27 -13.09
C GLY A 809 11.68 -23.92 -14.35
N ASP A 810 10.42 -24.30 -14.39
CA ASP A 810 9.41 -23.90 -15.40
C ASP A 810 8.57 -22.69 -14.95
N ASN A 811 8.97 -22.01 -13.86
CA ASN A 811 8.31 -20.84 -13.26
C ASN A 811 6.93 -21.09 -12.64
N GLU A 812 6.52 -22.34 -12.42
CA GLU A 812 5.31 -22.63 -11.64
C GLU A 812 5.52 -22.20 -10.18
N LYS A 813 4.58 -21.43 -9.62
CA LYS A 813 4.60 -21.06 -8.20
C LYS A 813 4.22 -22.27 -7.32
N ILE A 814 5.09 -22.60 -6.37
CA ILE A 814 4.97 -23.81 -5.54
C ILE A 814 4.78 -23.54 -4.05
N SER A 815 4.76 -22.28 -3.62
CA SER A 815 4.48 -21.87 -2.23
C SER A 815 3.48 -20.73 -2.17
N ASN A 816 3.12 -20.36 -0.94
CA ASN A 816 2.38 -19.14 -0.64
C ASN A 816 3.20 -17.86 -0.87
N ASP A 817 2.48 -16.73 -0.97
CA ASP A 817 3.07 -15.39 -1.18
C ASP A 817 3.37 -14.76 0.20
N ASN A 818 4.62 -14.40 0.46
CA ASN A 818 4.97 -13.59 1.62
C ASN A 818 5.21 -12.14 1.19
N MET A 819 4.42 -11.21 1.73
CA MET A 819 4.64 -9.76 1.57
C MET A 819 5.51 -9.25 2.72
N TYR A 820 6.64 -8.61 2.40
CA TYR A 820 7.52 -8.01 3.40
C TYR A 820 7.81 -6.54 3.09
N VAL A 821 7.49 -5.66 4.03
CA VAL A 821 7.84 -4.23 3.96
C VAL A 821 9.20 -4.02 4.61
N ALA A 822 10.22 -3.77 3.78
CA ALA A 822 11.57 -3.44 4.22
C ALA A 822 11.67 -1.94 4.58
N ASP A 823 11.32 -1.61 5.83
CA ASP A 823 11.23 -0.23 6.36
C ASP A 823 12.15 0.03 7.56
N LYS A 824 13.05 -0.90 7.90
CA LYS A 824 13.84 -0.80 9.12
C LYS A 824 14.93 0.26 8.99
N LYS A 825 15.02 1.16 9.97
CA LYS A 825 15.96 2.30 10.02
C LYS A 825 17.15 2.10 10.97
N ASP A 826 17.15 1.03 11.76
CA ASP A 826 18.21 0.77 12.75
C ASP A 826 19.52 0.44 12.02
N GLU A 827 20.63 1.10 12.40
CA GLU A 827 21.95 0.88 11.79
C GLU A 827 22.53 -0.50 12.14
N ASP A 828 22.11 -1.08 13.27
CA ASP A 828 22.47 -2.43 13.67
C ASP A 828 21.77 -3.47 12.78
N ALA A 829 22.57 -4.21 12.00
CA ALA A 829 22.11 -5.22 11.07
C ALA A 829 21.36 -6.38 11.76
N SER A 830 21.69 -6.70 13.01
CA SER A 830 21.03 -7.78 13.76
C SER A 830 19.54 -7.49 14.02
N LYS A 831 19.19 -6.22 14.24
CA LYS A 831 17.80 -5.77 14.39
C LYS A 831 17.05 -5.69 13.06
N ARG A 832 17.76 -5.81 11.94
CA ARG A 832 17.21 -5.85 10.59
C ARG A 832 16.95 -7.27 10.06
N VAL A 833 17.20 -8.30 10.87
CA VAL A 833 16.81 -9.69 10.58
C VAL A 833 15.29 -9.85 10.72
N PHE A 834 14.69 -10.66 9.86
CA PHE A 834 13.27 -11.00 9.89
C PHE A 834 13.06 -12.43 9.38
N ARG A 835 11.91 -13.03 9.73
CA ARG A 835 11.57 -14.41 9.42
C ARG A 835 10.31 -14.46 8.58
N LEU A 836 10.35 -15.25 7.49
CA LEU A 836 9.18 -15.54 6.66
C LEU A 836 8.85 -17.04 6.74
N LYS A 837 7.55 -17.35 6.77
CA LYS A 837 7.02 -18.72 6.80
C LYS A 837 6.53 -19.09 5.41
N PHE A 838 7.07 -20.16 4.85
CA PHE A 838 6.65 -20.71 3.57
C PHE A 838 5.88 -22.00 3.76
N THR A 839 4.73 -22.08 3.11
CA THR A 839 3.92 -23.28 2.99
C THR A 839 3.88 -23.70 1.53
N PHE A 840 4.27 -24.95 1.27
CA PHE A 840 4.38 -25.52 -0.07
C PHE A 840 3.10 -26.22 -0.50
N LYS A 841 2.81 -26.16 -1.80
CA LYS A 841 1.70 -26.88 -2.41
C LYS A 841 1.83 -28.40 -2.17
N ASN A 842 0.74 -29.06 -1.83
CA ASN A 842 0.65 -30.51 -1.63
C ASN A 842 0.73 -31.25 -2.99
N LYS A 843 1.95 -31.46 -3.49
CA LYS A 843 2.22 -32.25 -4.69
C LYS A 843 3.48 -33.10 -4.54
N LYS A 844 3.67 -34.06 -5.45
CA LYS A 844 4.93 -34.81 -5.56
C LYS A 844 5.99 -33.92 -6.21
N TYR A 845 7.09 -33.68 -5.50
CA TYR A 845 8.22 -32.90 -6.00
C TYR A 845 9.29 -33.83 -6.60
N ASP A 846 9.87 -33.39 -7.72
CA ASP A 846 10.91 -34.14 -8.44
C ASP A 846 12.30 -33.68 -7.98
N LYS A 847 13.03 -34.56 -7.30
CA LYS A 847 14.36 -34.26 -6.75
C LYS A 847 15.41 -33.93 -7.82
N SER A 848 15.15 -34.28 -9.08
CA SER A 848 16.03 -34.00 -10.23
C SER A 848 15.79 -32.62 -10.85
N ARG A 849 14.64 -31.99 -10.55
CA ARG A 849 14.32 -30.64 -11.03
C ARG A 849 14.92 -29.58 -10.12
N LYS A 850 15.17 -28.41 -10.71
CA LYS A 850 15.61 -27.21 -9.99
C LYS A 850 14.41 -26.43 -9.48
N TYR A 851 14.55 -25.88 -8.27
CA TYR A 851 13.57 -25.00 -7.65
C TYR A 851 14.29 -23.77 -7.10
N TYR A 852 13.56 -22.68 -6.95
CA TYR A 852 14.12 -21.39 -6.60
C TYR A 852 13.24 -20.68 -5.58
N LEU A 853 13.87 -20.15 -4.53
CA LEU A 853 13.32 -19.04 -3.77
C LEU A 853 13.56 -17.77 -4.58
N VAL A 854 12.51 -16.96 -4.77
CA VAL A 854 12.57 -15.70 -5.50
C VAL A 854 11.95 -14.57 -4.69
N ALA A 855 12.48 -13.35 -4.85
CA ALA A 855 11.87 -12.12 -4.35
C ALA A 855 11.75 -11.08 -5.46
N TYR A 856 10.57 -10.48 -5.56
CA TYR A 856 10.27 -9.40 -6.51
C TYR A 856 9.95 -8.10 -5.78
N ASP A 857 10.47 -6.99 -6.28
CA ASP A 857 9.99 -5.65 -5.91
C ASP A 857 8.56 -5.47 -6.42
N GLU A 858 7.60 -5.29 -5.50
CA GLU A 858 6.17 -5.18 -5.83
C GLU A 858 5.87 -3.98 -6.75
N LYS A 859 6.66 -2.90 -6.65
CA LYS A 859 6.42 -1.68 -7.41
C LYS A 859 6.87 -1.79 -8.87
N ASN A 860 7.99 -2.45 -9.11
CA ASN A 860 8.65 -2.48 -10.43
C ASN A 860 8.70 -3.88 -11.07
N ALA A 861 8.19 -4.90 -10.38
CA ALA A 861 8.25 -6.31 -10.76
C ALA A 861 9.68 -6.82 -11.07
N LEU A 862 10.69 -6.22 -10.44
CA LEU A 862 12.09 -6.59 -10.63
C LEU A 862 12.46 -7.75 -9.69
N GLU A 863 13.01 -8.83 -10.24
CA GLU A 863 13.59 -9.91 -9.45
C GLU A 863 14.88 -9.43 -8.76
N VAL A 864 14.90 -9.43 -7.43
CA VAL A 864 16.05 -8.96 -6.64
C VAL A 864 16.82 -10.09 -5.96
N LEU A 865 16.20 -11.26 -5.82
CA LEU A 865 16.79 -12.45 -5.20
C LEU A 865 16.35 -13.68 -5.96
N ARG A 866 17.32 -14.58 -6.24
CA ARG A 866 17.09 -15.94 -6.73
C ARG A 866 18.07 -16.88 -6.05
N HIS A 867 17.55 -17.86 -5.33
CA HIS A 867 18.34 -18.84 -4.61
C HIS A 867 17.88 -20.26 -4.95
N GLU A 868 18.78 -21.08 -5.49
CA GLU A 868 18.47 -22.46 -5.89
C GLU A 868 18.33 -23.37 -4.64
N VAL A 869 17.25 -24.16 -4.60
CA VAL A 869 17.00 -25.15 -3.55
C VAL A 869 16.60 -26.48 -4.17
N GLN A 870 16.91 -27.57 -3.47
CA GLN A 870 16.39 -28.90 -3.77
C GLN A 870 15.13 -29.18 -2.95
N MET A 871 14.08 -29.71 -3.59
CA MET A 871 12.87 -30.16 -2.89
C MET A 871 12.98 -31.68 -2.61
N ASP A 872 12.91 -32.08 -1.35
CA ASP A 872 12.92 -33.48 -0.89
C ASP A 872 11.92 -33.71 0.25
N LEU A 873 10.65 -33.56 -0.10
CA LEU A 873 9.54 -33.77 0.81
C LEU A 873 9.24 -35.27 0.93
N ALA A 874 9.31 -35.81 2.14
CA ALA A 874 8.88 -37.18 2.42
C ALA A 874 7.36 -37.22 2.55
N PHE A 875 6.67 -37.89 1.62
CA PHE A 875 5.22 -38.12 1.55
C PHE A 875 4.36 -36.84 1.48
N ALA A 876 3.84 -36.54 0.28
CA ALA A 876 2.93 -35.41 0.03
C ALA A 876 1.45 -35.71 0.34
N ASP A 877 1.14 -36.98 0.68
CA ASP A 877 -0.18 -37.44 1.08
C ASP A 877 -0.12 -37.83 2.56
N ASP A 878 -0.67 -36.97 3.42
CA ASP A 878 -1.00 -37.29 4.80
C ASP A 878 -2.08 -38.39 4.76
N PHE A 879 -1.67 -39.66 4.87
CA PHE A 879 -2.62 -40.72 5.19
C PHE A 879 -3.11 -40.47 6.62
N GLY A 880 -4.39 -40.06 6.72
CA GLY A 880 -5.10 -40.00 7.99
C GLY A 880 -5.16 -41.38 8.62
N PHE A 881 -4.19 -41.70 9.47
CA PHE A 881 -4.32 -42.78 10.43
C PHE A 881 -5.09 -42.24 11.63
N ASN A 882 -6.42 -42.41 11.61
CA ASN A 882 -7.17 -42.54 12.85
C ASN A 882 -6.72 -43.85 13.51
N LEU A 883 -6.06 -43.72 14.68
CA LEU A 883 -6.03 -44.73 15.72
C LEU A 883 -6.69 -44.14 16.96
#